data_AF-A0A4P8GSB7-F1
#
_entry.id   AF-A0A4P8GSB7-F1
#
_cell.length_a   1.000
_cell.length_b   1.000
_cell.length_c   1.000
_cell.angle_alpha   90.00
_cell.angle_beta   90.00
_cell.angle_gamma   90.00
#
_symmetry.space_group_name_H-M   'P 1'
#
loop_
_entity.id
_entity.type
_entity.pdbx_description
1 polymer ?
#
loop_
_entity_poly.entity_id
_entity_poly.type
_entity_poly.pdbx_seq_one_letter_code
_entity_poly.pdbx_strand_id
1 'polypeptide(L)'
;MELPLQRPERPCGAGPSLALAYDSSTVDGLTSSTNNQASAVGDGWSLAGVGSIRQKFAPCVDQGVSGSYDLCGATGGQQFSISFGGRSGQVIKDAATGTYRLQNDDNTRIEYLSAAGSNGTFDGGYWKLTDTSGTQYFFGRNHLPGWAAGKASTNSADTVPVGAAGPSQPCAAGSFAASLCQQAYAWNLDYVLDVQGNSQAFYYTQDTNNYTAQAGTGARLSYVRSSRLTRVDYGMRAGTELDSPSPLRIELAYTPRCTGVDCSKGNDVPTTFACAPTGACTVYSPTFYTDQRLLTVTTRTATSPTAYQNVDVWNLHHSMPDPGDGTKPALWLGSVDHQGANTATGTGGAISDPGVIFSGQTLQNRVWVVDGLAPLDRYRISSIKTVTGASIAVTYQGAECTPTNLPAAPETNTKRCFPQWWTPTTPIAQPARMDYFHIYPVASVATNAGPGATGSLDMLTRYEYQGTPAWKYAGPKYVAGTGGSQLSWSVLAGWGKVKTITGNAAVAGQNPSSITTYLRGLDGTPSNGSGGTVAASVTASDGTTITDSPWLAGSAVETQKFLGEAGAQLSTSINTPGRRHRPRRGLPGPVPRRHATPAPGRSRRSLPAAPGRESAPPQPPIPSMPWAGTQPCPIPERPVARRAAAPSQHSRTTQGRIFWPCRQRPAPTPGPAPGTGHRPGTSSPPEPPSTMPPRPRPPEHPATRPRPGATRHARTPPPPSPARPSRPGKPDPPWPTTGWAGPCPPPTAPPGPPPPPTPRLPGCPPR
;
A
#
# COMPACT_ATOMS: atom_id res chain seq x y z
N MET A 1 8.32 6.80 0.34
CA MET A 1 8.13 8.12 -0.29
C MET A 1 6.64 8.36 -0.40
N GLU A 2 6.16 9.58 -0.20
CA GLU A 2 4.73 9.91 -0.34
C GLU A 2 4.57 11.10 -1.29
N LEU A 3 3.56 11.04 -2.15
CA LEU A 3 3.03 12.15 -2.93
C LEU A 3 1.63 12.47 -2.37
N PRO A 4 1.48 13.49 -1.51
CA PRO A 4 0.19 13.89 -0.96
C PRO A 4 -0.76 14.32 -2.07
N LEU A 5 -1.96 13.76 -2.08
CA LEU A 5 -3.04 14.23 -2.93
C LEU A 5 -3.65 15.44 -2.21
N GLN A 6 -3.42 16.64 -2.76
CA GLN A 6 -3.97 17.86 -2.17
C GLN A 6 -5.50 17.82 -2.24
N ARG A 7 -6.15 18.71 -1.49
CA ARG A 7 -7.61 18.76 -1.43
C ARG A 7 -8.08 20.12 -0.94
N PRO A 8 -9.29 20.54 -1.32
CA PRO A 8 -9.88 21.79 -0.84
C PRO A 8 -9.84 21.92 0.68
N GLU A 9 -9.54 23.14 1.13
CA GLU A 9 -9.76 23.53 2.52
C GLU A 9 -11.23 23.31 2.92
N ARG A 10 -11.45 23.04 4.21
CA ARG A 10 -12.72 22.56 4.74
C ARG A 10 -13.20 23.48 5.87
N PRO A 11 -14.51 23.73 6.01
CA PRO A 11 -15.01 24.66 7.04
C PRO A 11 -14.69 24.25 8.49
N CYS A 12 -14.55 22.95 8.77
CA CYS A 12 -14.28 22.44 10.12
C CYS A 12 -13.76 20.99 10.12
N GLY A 13 -13.36 20.50 11.31
CA GLY A 13 -13.00 19.11 11.58
C GLY A 13 -11.65 18.64 11.04
N ALA A 14 -11.40 17.33 11.16
CA ALA A 14 -10.39 16.63 10.35
C ALA A 14 -10.92 16.35 8.92
N GLY A 15 -10.09 15.79 8.05
CA GLY A 15 -10.50 15.34 6.71
C GLY A 15 -9.48 14.36 6.12
N PRO A 16 -9.82 13.67 5.02
CA PRO A 16 -9.05 12.51 4.55
C PRO A 16 -7.63 12.90 4.09
N SER A 17 -6.61 12.23 4.60
CA SER A 17 -5.21 12.48 4.26
C SER A 17 -4.72 11.48 3.19
N LEU A 18 -5.33 11.51 2.00
CA LEU A 18 -4.95 10.60 0.91
C LEU A 18 -3.59 11.00 0.31
N ALA A 19 -2.78 9.99 -0.02
CA ALA A 19 -1.50 10.16 -0.69
C ALA A 19 -1.17 8.91 -1.51
N LEU A 20 -0.36 9.05 -2.56
CA LEU A 20 0.27 7.90 -3.20
C LEU A 20 1.57 7.59 -2.44
N ALA A 21 1.69 6.40 -1.87
CA ALA A 21 2.84 6.02 -1.04
C ALA A 21 3.62 4.88 -1.68
N TYR A 22 4.92 5.11 -1.93
CA TYR A 22 5.87 4.15 -2.47
C TYR A 22 6.82 3.62 -1.41
N ASP A 23 6.99 2.30 -1.34
CA ASP A 23 7.94 1.59 -0.49
C ASP A 23 8.61 0.44 -1.28
N SER A 24 9.90 0.60 -1.58
CA SER A 24 10.68 -0.40 -2.33
C SER A 24 10.84 -1.73 -1.59
N SER A 25 10.71 -1.77 -0.27
CA SER A 25 10.78 -3.02 0.49
C SER A 25 9.56 -3.93 0.27
N THR A 26 8.47 -3.40 -0.30
CA THR A 26 7.29 -4.20 -0.66
C THR A 26 7.43 -4.96 -1.98
N VAL A 27 8.42 -4.62 -2.83
CA VAL A 27 8.76 -5.41 -4.02
C VAL A 27 9.94 -6.36 -3.81
N ASP A 28 10.73 -6.17 -2.76
CA ASP A 28 11.82 -7.07 -2.37
C ASP A 28 11.28 -8.47 -2.04
N GLY A 29 11.82 -9.50 -2.71
CA GLY A 29 11.47 -10.89 -2.44
C GLY A 29 10.05 -11.32 -2.81
N LEU A 30 9.34 -10.55 -3.64
CA LEU A 30 8.08 -11.02 -4.26
C LEU A 30 8.35 -12.25 -5.14
N THR A 31 7.60 -13.32 -4.87
CA THR A 31 7.66 -14.63 -5.53
C THR A 31 6.24 -15.20 -5.75
N SER A 32 6.13 -16.41 -6.30
CA SER A 32 4.87 -17.16 -6.37
C SER A 32 4.23 -17.49 -5.01
N SER A 33 4.97 -17.42 -3.90
CA SER A 33 4.45 -17.64 -2.54
C SER A 33 3.85 -16.38 -1.90
N THR A 34 3.96 -15.24 -2.59
CA THR A 34 3.39 -13.95 -2.21
C THR A 34 2.38 -13.52 -3.26
N ASN A 35 1.49 -12.58 -2.95
CA ASN A 35 0.80 -11.88 -4.03
C ASN A 35 1.82 -11.00 -4.76
N ASN A 36 2.20 -11.39 -5.97
CA ASN A 36 3.20 -10.72 -6.79
C ASN A 36 2.59 -9.74 -7.81
N GLN A 37 1.27 -9.53 -7.78
CA GLN A 37 0.60 -8.49 -8.57
C GLN A 37 0.87 -7.11 -7.95
N ALA A 38 1.19 -6.12 -8.79
CA ALA A 38 1.30 -4.73 -8.36
C ALA A 38 -0.05 -4.19 -7.85
N SER A 39 -0.05 -3.17 -6.99
CA SER A 39 -1.31 -2.55 -6.55
C SER A 39 -2.03 -1.85 -7.71
N ALA A 40 -3.27 -1.41 -7.51
CA ALA A 40 -3.97 -0.59 -8.50
C ALA A 40 -3.29 0.78 -8.75
N VAL A 41 -2.32 1.19 -7.94
CA VAL A 41 -1.50 2.42 -8.12
C VAL A 41 -0.18 2.12 -8.83
N GLY A 42 0.30 0.87 -8.80
CA GLY A 42 1.58 0.45 -9.37
C GLY A 42 2.42 -0.42 -8.44
N ASP A 43 3.52 -0.96 -8.96
CA ASP A 43 4.41 -1.86 -8.21
C ASP A 43 5.23 -1.08 -7.19
N GLY A 44 5.28 -1.58 -5.96
CA GLY A 44 5.81 -0.84 -4.80
C GLY A 44 4.96 0.36 -4.33
N TRP A 45 3.87 0.69 -5.03
CA TRP A 45 2.97 1.79 -4.68
C TRP A 45 1.71 1.33 -3.94
N SER A 46 1.12 2.23 -3.16
CA SER A 46 -0.16 2.06 -2.48
C SER A 46 -0.91 3.39 -2.34
N LEU A 47 -2.21 3.34 -2.08
CA LEU A 47 -2.99 4.50 -1.65
C LEU A 47 -2.93 4.59 -0.12
N ALA A 48 -2.27 5.60 0.41
CA ALA A 48 -2.27 5.92 1.84
C ALA A 48 -3.49 6.78 2.22
N GLY A 49 -3.73 6.92 3.53
CA GLY A 49 -4.88 7.67 4.07
C GLY A 49 -6.18 6.86 4.21
N VAL A 50 -6.28 5.71 3.54
CA VAL A 50 -7.27 4.67 3.85
C VAL A 50 -6.77 3.77 4.99
N GLY A 51 -7.62 2.87 5.47
CA GLY A 51 -7.21 1.80 6.38
C GLY A 51 -8.06 0.55 6.23
N SER A 52 -7.53 -0.58 6.69
CA SER A 52 -8.28 -1.83 6.80
C SER A 52 -7.86 -2.65 8.02
N ILE A 53 -8.82 -3.40 8.57
CA ILE A 53 -8.58 -4.53 9.47
C ILE A 53 -8.82 -5.80 8.65
N ARG A 54 -7.98 -6.82 8.80
CA ARG A 54 -8.05 -8.06 8.01
C ARG A 54 -8.02 -9.29 8.91
N GLN A 55 -8.80 -10.31 8.57
CA GLN A 55 -8.80 -11.62 9.23
C GLN A 55 -7.90 -12.60 8.46
N LYS A 56 -7.08 -13.38 9.18
CA LYS A 56 -6.31 -14.47 8.60
C LYS A 56 -7.08 -15.78 8.63
N PHE A 57 -7.03 -16.50 7.50
CA PHE A 57 -7.55 -17.86 7.33
C PHE A 57 -6.41 -18.83 6.97
N ALA A 58 -6.72 -20.12 6.94
CA ALA A 58 -5.85 -21.18 6.41
C ALA A 58 -6.68 -22.16 5.56
N PRO A 59 -6.08 -22.90 4.61
CA PRO A 59 -6.76 -23.96 3.88
C PRO A 59 -7.43 -24.97 4.82
N CYS A 60 -8.60 -25.49 4.44
CA CYS A 60 -9.31 -26.51 5.22
C CYS A 60 -8.58 -27.88 5.20
N VAL A 61 -7.85 -28.21 4.13
CA VAL A 61 -7.00 -29.41 4.05
C VAL A 61 -5.90 -29.42 5.14
N ASP A 62 -5.30 -28.28 5.47
CA ASP A 62 -4.31 -28.14 6.54
C ASP A 62 -4.91 -28.37 7.95
N GLN A 63 -6.23 -28.42 8.04
CA GLN A 63 -7.02 -28.67 9.25
C GLN A 63 -7.72 -30.04 9.22
N GLY A 64 -7.36 -30.91 8.27
CA GLY A 64 -7.84 -32.30 8.17
C GLY A 64 -9.09 -32.48 7.29
N VAL A 65 -9.62 -31.43 6.66
CA VAL A 65 -10.75 -31.56 5.72
C VAL A 65 -10.23 -32.07 4.38
N SER A 66 -10.21 -33.40 4.22
CA SER A 66 -9.73 -34.07 3.02
C SER A 66 -10.43 -33.57 1.76
N GLY A 67 -9.67 -33.23 0.72
CA GLY A 67 -10.19 -32.74 -0.56
C GLY A 67 -10.78 -31.32 -0.54
N SER A 68 -10.48 -30.49 0.47
CA SER A 68 -10.99 -29.12 0.57
C SER A 68 -9.87 -28.08 0.49
N TYR A 69 -9.83 -27.36 -0.64
CA TYR A 69 -9.00 -26.16 -0.82
C TYR A 69 -9.73 -24.86 -0.43
N ASP A 70 -10.94 -25.00 0.10
CA ASP A 70 -11.72 -23.92 0.71
C ASP A 70 -10.95 -23.31 1.90
N LEU A 71 -11.31 -22.09 2.30
CA LEU A 71 -10.74 -21.45 3.48
C LEU A 71 -11.46 -21.90 4.76
N CYS A 72 -10.71 -22.14 5.82
CA CYS A 72 -11.22 -22.41 7.15
C CYS A 72 -10.73 -21.36 8.17
N GLY A 73 -11.53 -21.12 9.21
CA GLY A 73 -11.12 -20.32 10.35
C GLY A 73 -9.86 -20.90 11.02
N ALA A 74 -9.04 -20.08 11.68
CA ALA A 74 -7.85 -20.60 12.36
C ALA A 74 -8.24 -21.42 13.62
N THR A 75 -7.60 -22.56 13.84
CA THR A 75 -7.87 -23.47 14.98
C THR A 75 -7.64 -22.83 16.34
N GLY A 76 -6.74 -21.84 16.43
CA GLY A 76 -6.50 -21.04 17.64
C GLY A 76 -7.46 -19.86 17.85
N GLY A 77 -8.56 -19.79 17.09
CA GLY A 77 -9.46 -18.63 17.05
C GLY A 77 -9.04 -17.58 16.01
N GLN A 78 -9.93 -16.61 15.75
CA GLN A 78 -9.73 -15.58 14.72
C GLN A 78 -8.48 -14.73 15.00
N GLN A 79 -7.66 -14.54 13.96
CA GLN A 79 -6.44 -13.72 13.99
C GLN A 79 -6.65 -12.48 13.12
N PHE A 80 -6.32 -11.31 13.67
CA PHE A 80 -6.62 -10.03 13.04
C PHE A 80 -5.37 -9.14 12.93
N SER A 81 -5.26 -8.40 11.83
CA SER A 81 -4.22 -7.38 11.63
C SER A 81 -4.81 -6.07 11.12
N ILE A 82 -4.28 -4.94 11.56
CA ILE A 82 -4.67 -3.60 11.09
C ILE A 82 -3.57 -2.95 10.26
N SER A 83 -3.97 -2.11 9.31
CA SER A 83 -3.16 -0.99 8.80
C SER A 83 -4.06 0.23 8.68
N PHE A 84 -3.81 1.27 9.49
CA PHE A 84 -4.57 2.53 9.48
C PHE A 84 -3.84 3.65 10.25
N GLY A 85 -3.74 4.85 9.68
CA GLY A 85 -3.41 6.08 10.43
C GLY A 85 -2.13 5.97 11.27
N GLY A 86 -1.03 5.53 10.66
CA GLY A 86 0.27 5.29 11.32
C GLY A 86 0.37 4.02 12.16
N ARG A 87 -0.73 3.27 12.32
CA ARG A 87 -0.78 2.01 13.09
C ARG A 87 -0.75 0.83 12.14
N SER A 88 0.16 -0.10 12.39
CA SER A 88 0.18 -1.43 11.75
C SER A 88 0.53 -2.50 12.77
N GLY A 89 0.09 -3.74 12.53
CA GLY A 89 0.38 -4.89 13.40
C GLY A 89 -0.83 -5.75 13.73
N GLN A 90 -0.68 -6.67 14.67
CA GLN A 90 -1.77 -7.55 15.11
C GLN A 90 -2.79 -6.80 16.00
N VAL A 91 -4.06 -7.17 15.88
CA VAL A 91 -5.13 -6.83 16.82
C VAL A 91 -5.34 -8.05 17.71
N ILE A 92 -4.92 -7.93 18.98
CA ILE A 92 -4.85 -9.02 19.94
C ILE A 92 -6.07 -8.98 20.86
N LYS A 93 -6.73 -10.13 21.04
CA LYS A 93 -7.79 -10.31 22.05
C LYS A 93 -7.17 -10.72 23.38
N ASP A 94 -7.38 -9.93 24.43
CA ASP A 94 -7.01 -10.30 25.78
C ASP A 94 -7.92 -11.44 26.28
N ALA A 95 -7.32 -12.58 26.62
CA ALA A 95 -8.05 -13.80 26.95
C ALA A 95 -8.74 -13.80 28.33
N ALA A 96 -8.49 -12.79 29.19
CA ALA A 96 -9.09 -12.68 30.52
C ALA A 96 -10.27 -11.68 30.57
N THR A 97 -10.25 -10.67 29.70
CA THR A 97 -11.25 -9.59 29.63
C THR A 97 -12.09 -9.63 28.35
N GLY A 98 -11.65 -10.39 27.33
CA GLY A 98 -12.25 -10.41 25.99
C GLY A 98 -11.98 -9.16 25.15
N THR A 99 -11.28 -8.15 25.70
CA THR A 99 -11.06 -6.85 25.03
C THR A 99 -10.00 -6.94 23.94
N TYR A 100 -10.17 -6.17 22.85
CA TYR A 100 -9.18 -6.10 21.78
C TYR A 100 -8.21 -4.92 22.01
N ARG A 101 -6.94 -5.11 21.66
CA ARG A 101 -5.86 -4.10 21.71
C ARG A 101 -4.97 -4.19 20.49
N LEU A 102 -4.29 -3.10 20.13
CA LEU A 102 -3.16 -3.16 19.21
C LEU A 102 -1.99 -3.91 19.88
N GLN A 103 -1.22 -4.66 19.09
CA GLN A 103 0.01 -5.30 19.55
C GLN A 103 0.95 -4.31 20.26
N ASN A 104 1.13 -3.11 19.70
CA ASN A 104 2.02 -2.08 20.23
C ASN A 104 1.31 -1.15 21.27
N ASP A 105 0.01 -1.38 21.52
CA ASP A 105 -0.88 -0.73 22.51
C ASP A 105 -0.64 0.77 22.73
N ASP A 106 -1.03 1.59 21.75
CA ASP A 106 -0.99 3.05 21.81
C ASP A 106 -2.11 3.68 22.68
N ASN A 107 -2.88 2.85 23.39
CA ASN A 107 -4.12 3.18 24.12
C ASN A 107 -5.35 3.44 23.22
N THR A 108 -5.31 3.18 21.90
CA THR A 108 -6.52 3.12 21.06
C THR A 108 -7.44 2.02 21.57
N ARG A 109 -8.69 2.37 21.87
CA ARG A 109 -9.73 1.40 22.26
C ARG A 109 -10.29 0.74 21.01
N ILE A 110 -10.31 -0.60 21.00
CA ILE A 110 -10.81 -1.40 19.87
C ILE A 110 -12.05 -2.18 20.32
N GLU A 111 -13.11 -2.10 19.52
CA GLU A 111 -14.38 -2.80 19.71
C GLU A 111 -14.72 -3.60 18.45
N TYR A 112 -15.19 -4.84 18.64
CA TYR A 112 -15.89 -5.60 17.61
C TYR A 112 -17.38 -5.57 17.93
N LEU A 113 -18.20 -5.22 16.95
CA LEU A 113 -19.62 -4.93 17.10
C LEU A 113 -20.41 -5.69 16.04
N SER A 114 -21.24 -6.65 16.45
CA SER A 114 -22.10 -7.46 15.55
C SER A 114 -23.56 -7.00 15.56
N ALA A 115 -24.04 -6.49 16.69
CA ALA A 115 -25.39 -5.96 16.80
C ALA A 115 -25.66 -4.84 15.76
N ALA A 116 -26.70 -5.05 14.94
CA ALA A 116 -27.14 -4.18 13.85
C ALA A 116 -26.16 -4.00 12.65
N GLY A 117 -25.20 -4.90 12.46
CA GLY A 117 -24.38 -4.92 11.25
C GLY A 117 -25.11 -5.49 10.03
N SER A 118 -24.99 -4.84 8.87
CA SER A 118 -25.61 -5.26 7.61
C SER A 118 -24.61 -5.12 6.46
N ASN A 119 -23.59 -5.98 6.47
CA ASN A 119 -22.38 -5.89 5.65
C ASN A 119 -22.02 -7.21 4.94
N GLY A 120 -22.91 -8.20 4.97
CA GLY A 120 -22.74 -9.48 4.27
C GLY A 120 -21.88 -10.54 4.98
N THR A 121 -21.25 -10.24 6.13
CA THR A 121 -20.60 -11.26 6.97
C THR A 121 -21.60 -11.99 7.85
N PHE A 122 -21.30 -13.25 8.22
CA PHE A 122 -22.19 -14.18 8.92
C PHE A 122 -22.87 -13.66 10.20
N ASP A 123 -22.24 -12.75 10.94
CA ASP A 123 -22.75 -12.16 12.18
C ASP A 123 -22.99 -10.64 12.08
N GLY A 124 -22.85 -10.05 10.88
CA GLY A 124 -22.86 -8.60 10.68
C GLY A 124 -21.64 -7.87 11.26
N GLY A 125 -20.69 -8.57 11.89
CA GLY A 125 -19.58 -7.99 12.65
C GLY A 125 -18.81 -6.91 11.90
N TYR A 126 -18.60 -5.76 12.56
CA TYR A 126 -17.78 -4.64 12.10
C TYR A 126 -16.91 -4.13 13.25
N TRP A 127 -15.89 -3.32 12.93
CA TRP A 127 -14.99 -2.78 13.94
C TRP A 127 -15.26 -1.30 14.22
N LYS A 128 -15.08 -0.90 15.48
CA LYS A 128 -14.96 0.49 15.90
C LYS A 128 -13.65 0.67 16.66
N LEU A 129 -12.89 1.67 16.27
CA LEU A 129 -11.74 2.20 16.99
C LEU A 129 -12.11 3.55 17.62
N THR A 130 -11.49 3.87 18.75
CA THR A 130 -11.51 5.22 19.32
C THR A 130 -10.12 5.53 19.84
N ASP A 131 -9.49 6.55 19.27
CA ASP A 131 -8.11 6.91 19.58
C ASP A 131 -8.01 7.82 20.81
N THR A 132 -6.78 8.24 21.16
CA THR A 132 -6.52 9.12 22.31
C THR A 132 -7.00 10.56 22.13
N SER A 133 -7.46 10.96 20.93
CA SER A 133 -8.16 12.24 20.72
C SER A 133 -9.68 12.12 20.96
N GLY A 134 -10.20 10.90 21.08
CA GLY A 134 -11.63 10.59 21.12
C GLY A 134 -12.29 10.45 19.74
N THR A 135 -11.52 10.59 18.65
CA THR A 135 -12.02 10.40 17.29
C THR A 135 -12.37 8.93 17.06
N GLN A 136 -13.55 8.68 16.49
CA GLN A 136 -14.09 7.34 16.26
C GLN A 136 -13.93 6.97 14.79
N TYR A 137 -13.42 5.76 14.54
CA TYR A 137 -13.16 5.21 13.22
C TYR A 137 -13.88 3.87 13.09
N PHE A 138 -14.69 3.71 12.06
CA PHE A 138 -15.47 2.50 11.81
C PHE A 138 -14.95 1.81 10.55
N PHE A 139 -14.89 0.48 10.59
CA PHE A 139 -14.40 -0.34 9.48
C PHE A 139 -15.42 -1.42 9.16
N GLY A 140 -15.81 -1.50 7.89
CA GLY A 140 -16.75 -2.50 7.38
C GLY A 140 -18.16 -2.41 7.98
N ARG A 141 -18.60 -1.22 8.43
CA ARG A 141 -19.95 -1.01 8.98
C ARG A 141 -21.04 -1.17 7.90
N ASN A 142 -20.70 -0.88 6.65
CA ASN A 142 -21.49 -0.85 5.43
C ASN A 142 -22.62 0.20 5.40
N HIS A 143 -23.38 0.36 6.49
CA HIS A 143 -24.49 1.31 6.59
C HIS A 143 -24.16 2.44 7.58
N LEU A 144 -24.16 3.68 7.08
CA LEU A 144 -23.98 4.88 7.88
C LEU A 144 -25.13 5.07 8.90
N PRO A 145 -24.95 5.88 9.96
CA PRO A 145 -26.06 6.26 10.83
C PRO A 145 -27.24 6.84 10.03
N GLY A 146 -28.47 6.44 10.38
CA GLY A 146 -29.69 6.86 9.67
C GLY A 146 -29.98 6.14 8.34
N TRP A 147 -29.20 5.12 7.95
CA TRP A 147 -29.43 4.40 6.69
C TRP A 147 -30.81 3.72 6.63
N ALA A 148 -31.44 3.83 5.46
CA ALA A 148 -32.68 3.17 5.08
C ALA A 148 -32.60 2.70 3.61
N ALA A 149 -33.51 1.82 3.20
CA ALA A 149 -33.54 1.30 1.83
C ALA A 149 -33.56 2.42 0.78
N GLY A 150 -32.73 2.28 -0.27
CA GLY A 150 -32.53 3.30 -1.30
C GLY A 150 -31.42 4.32 -1.00
N LYS A 151 -30.91 4.39 0.24
CA LYS A 151 -29.66 5.12 0.54
C LYS A 151 -28.44 4.28 0.12
N ALA A 152 -27.33 4.95 -0.23
CA ALA A 152 -26.09 4.27 -0.62
C ALA A 152 -25.44 3.54 0.57
N SER A 153 -25.02 2.30 0.35
CA SER A 153 -24.13 1.54 1.25
C SER A 153 -22.66 1.83 0.89
N THR A 154 -21.74 1.68 1.85
CA THR A 154 -20.31 1.94 1.63
C THR A 154 -19.57 0.77 0.96
N ASN A 155 -20.14 -0.44 0.96
CA ASN A 155 -19.55 -1.69 0.43
C ASN A 155 -18.18 -2.01 1.03
N SER A 156 -18.06 -1.78 2.34
CA SER A 156 -16.79 -1.68 3.05
C SER A 156 -16.28 -2.96 3.71
N ALA A 157 -17.07 -4.04 3.72
CA ALA A 157 -16.65 -5.36 4.23
C ALA A 157 -16.52 -6.34 3.06
N ASP A 158 -15.30 -6.82 2.82
CA ASP A 158 -15.00 -7.74 1.73
C ASP A 158 -15.09 -9.18 2.24
N THR A 159 -16.01 -9.95 1.67
CA THR A 159 -16.41 -11.28 2.15
C THR A 159 -15.90 -12.42 1.29
N VAL A 160 -15.64 -13.56 1.95
CA VAL A 160 -15.27 -14.82 1.32
C VAL A 160 -15.96 -15.99 2.04
N PRO A 161 -16.38 -17.05 1.33
CA PRO A 161 -16.86 -18.27 1.96
C PRO A 161 -15.76 -18.95 2.77
N VAL A 162 -16.07 -19.26 4.02
CA VAL A 162 -15.17 -19.91 4.98
C VAL A 162 -15.94 -21.02 5.70
N GLY A 163 -15.36 -22.21 5.75
CA GLY A 163 -15.90 -23.37 6.44
C GLY A 163 -15.34 -23.56 7.85
N ALA A 164 -15.87 -24.57 8.53
CA ALA A 164 -15.41 -25.02 9.83
C ALA A 164 -14.89 -26.47 9.73
N ALA A 165 -13.63 -26.68 10.09
CA ALA A 165 -13.03 -27.99 10.31
C ALA A 165 -13.37 -28.56 11.70
N GLY A 166 -13.81 -27.73 12.65
CA GLY A 166 -14.20 -28.15 14.00
C GLY A 166 -15.25 -27.26 14.67
N PRO A 167 -15.93 -27.76 15.72
CA PRO A 167 -17.13 -27.14 16.31
C PRO A 167 -16.89 -25.81 17.05
N SER A 168 -15.63 -25.44 17.31
CA SER A 168 -15.25 -24.18 17.94
C SER A 168 -15.03 -23.02 16.96
N GLN A 169 -15.19 -23.26 15.66
CA GLN A 169 -14.96 -22.26 14.61
C GLN A 169 -16.29 -21.57 14.21
N PRO A 170 -16.26 -20.30 13.77
CA PRO A 170 -17.45 -19.63 13.27
C PRO A 170 -18.12 -20.43 12.15
N CYS A 171 -19.45 -20.43 12.14
CA CYS A 171 -20.29 -21.17 11.18
C CYS A 171 -20.18 -22.70 11.23
N ALA A 172 -19.64 -23.31 12.30
CA ALA A 172 -19.72 -24.75 12.47
C ALA A 172 -21.17 -25.27 12.42
N ALA A 173 -21.40 -26.30 11.62
CA ALA A 173 -22.70 -26.87 11.29
C ALA A 173 -22.64 -28.40 11.20
N GLY A 174 -23.78 -29.06 10.98
CA GLY A 174 -23.88 -30.53 10.90
C GLY A 174 -23.14 -31.20 9.75
N SER A 175 -22.59 -30.45 8.79
CA SER A 175 -21.68 -30.94 7.75
C SER A 175 -20.74 -29.83 7.28
N PHE A 176 -19.61 -30.20 6.67
CA PHE A 176 -18.67 -29.21 6.12
C PHE A 176 -19.32 -28.30 5.07
N ALA A 177 -20.10 -28.87 4.15
CA ALA A 177 -20.81 -28.11 3.12
C ALA A 177 -21.82 -27.10 3.73
N ALA A 178 -22.47 -27.46 4.83
CA ALA A 178 -23.36 -26.57 5.58
C ALA A 178 -22.62 -25.52 6.43
N SER A 179 -21.30 -25.67 6.63
CA SER A 179 -20.48 -24.72 7.42
C SER A 179 -19.90 -23.56 6.60
N LEU A 180 -19.95 -23.64 5.27
CA LEU A 180 -19.41 -22.64 4.34
C LEU A 180 -20.28 -21.38 4.36
N CYS A 181 -19.89 -20.38 5.16
CA CYS A 181 -20.58 -19.10 5.31
C CYS A 181 -19.71 -17.94 4.82
N GLN A 182 -20.32 -16.81 4.47
CA GLN A 182 -19.56 -15.59 4.16
C GLN A 182 -18.95 -15.00 5.44
N GLN A 183 -17.62 -14.96 5.52
CA GLN A 183 -16.89 -14.24 6.56
C GLN A 183 -16.11 -13.10 5.91
N ALA A 184 -16.10 -11.92 6.54
CA ALA A 184 -15.26 -10.81 6.08
C ALA A 184 -13.77 -11.14 6.26
N TYR A 185 -12.99 -11.03 5.18
CA TYR A 185 -11.52 -11.11 5.22
C TYR A 185 -10.88 -9.73 5.35
N ALA A 186 -11.60 -8.67 4.95
CA ALA A 186 -11.21 -7.28 5.17
C ALA A 186 -12.41 -6.41 5.56
N TRP A 187 -12.22 -5.58 6.58
CA TRP A 187 -13.08 -4.45 6.93
C TRP A 187 -12.31 -3.17 6.59
N ASN A 188 -12.75 -2.45 5.58
CA ASN A 188 -12.14 -1.19 5.14
C ASN A 188 -12.76 -0.01 5.89
N LEU A 189 -11.99 1.03 6.16
CA LEU A 189 -12.45 2.26 6.83
C LEU A 189 -13.63 2.86 6.06
N ASP A 190 -14.76 3.11 6.71
CA ASP A 190 -15.97 3.56 6.02
C ASP A 190 -16.74 4.70 6.66
N TYR A 191 -16.57 4.94 7.95
CA TYR A 191 -17.11 6.12 8.64
C TYR A 191 -16.13 6.66 9.68
N VAL A 192 -16.01 7.98 9.76
CA VAL A 192 -15.19 8.70 10.75
C VAL A 192 -16.04 9.77 11.41
N LEU A 193 -15.92 9.90 12.73
CA LEU A 193 -16.65 10.86 13.55
C LEU A 193 -15.71 11.47 14.60
N ASP A 194 -15.48 12.79 14.53
CA ASP A 194 -14.70 13.51 15.54
C ASP A 194 -15.54 13.96 16.75
N VAL A 195 -14.86 14.41 17.81
CA VAL A 195 -15.51 14.80 19.08
C VAL A 195 -16.32 16.10 18.97
N GLN A 196 -16.22 16.83 17.86
CA GLN A 196 -17.05 17.99 17.54
C GLN A 196 -18.25 17.63 16.65
N GLY A 197 -18.42 16.36 16.29
CA GLY A 197 -19.52 15.89 15.46
C GLY A 197 -19.36 16.20 13.96
N ASN A 198 -18.12 16.42 13.49
CA ASN A 198 -17.84 16.43 12.04
C ASN A 198 -17.59 15.00 11.56
N SER A 199 -17.98 14.70 10.33
CA SER A 199 -17.96 13.34 9.80
C SER A 199 -17.42 13.21 8.38
N GLN A 200 -16.98 11.98 8.06
CA GLN A 200 -16.44 11.56 6.77
C GLN A 200 -16.96 10.15 6.47
N ALA A 201 -17.26 9.87 5.20
CA ALA A 201 -17.70 8.55 4.74
C ALA A 201 -16.91 8.11 3.50
N PHE A 202 -16.52 6.83 3.46
CA PHE A 202 -15.68 6.25 2.40
C PHE A 202 -16.47 5.12 1.73
N TYR A 203 -16.58 5.17 0.41
CA TYR A 203 -17.40 4.24 -0.39
C TYR A 203 -16.53 3.49 -1.39
N TYR A 204 -16.84 2.20 -1.56
CA TYR A 204 -16.04 1.25 -2.31
C TYR A 204 -16.84 0.61 -3.44
N THR A 205 -16.12 0.17 -4.47
CA THR A 205 -16.60 -0.80 -5.46
C THR A 205 -15.91 -2.13 -5.20
N GLN A 206 -16.70 -3.19 -5.08
CA GLN A 206 -16.21 -4.56 -4.87
C GLN A 206 -16.21 -5.33 -6.19
N ASP A 207 -15.08 -5.93 -6.55
CA ASP A 207 -14.97 -6.88 -7.64
C ASP A 207 -15.26 -8.29 -7.11
N THR A 208 -16.26 -8.97 -7.66
CA THR A 208 -16.54 -10.37 -7.33
C THR A 208 -15.77 -11.33 -8.23
N ASN A 209 -15.64 -12.56 -7.76
CA ASN A 209 -15.24 -13.74 -8.53
C ASN A 209 -15.91 -14.97 -7.89
N ASN A 210 -15.75 -16.14 -8.49
CA ASN A 210 -16.30 -17.38 -7.94
C ASN A 210 -15.23 -18.47 -7.81
N TYR A 211 -15.57 -19.58 -7.17
CA TYR A 211 -14.83 -20.85 -7.26
C TYR A 211 -15.80 -22.03 -7.14
N THR A 212 -15.32 -23.26 -7.32
CA THR A 212 -16.09 -24.48 -7.03
C THR A 212 -15.58 -25.08 -5.73
N ALA A 213 -16.41 -25.12 -4.70
CA ALA A 213 -16.04 -25.62 -3.37
C ALA A 213 -15.61 -27.09 -3.39
N GLN A 214 -14.95 -27.56 -2.31
CA GLN A 214 -14.64 -28.98 -2.08
C GLN A 214 -13.96 -29.65 -3.30
N ALA A 215 -12.86 -29.04 -3.78
CA ALA A 215 -12.07 -29.48 -4.94
C ALA A 215 -12.88 -29.75 -6.23
N GLY A 216 -13.99 -29.03 -6.42
CA GLY A 216 -14.84 -29.17 -7.61
C GLY A 216 -16.11 -30.00 -7.42
N THR A 217 -16.31 -30.59 -6.23
CA THR A 217 -17.51 -31.40 -5.92
C THR A 217 -18.61 -30.62 -5.21
N GLY A 218 -18.28 -29.47 -4.62
CA GLY A 218 -19.21 -28.61 -3.88
C GLY A 218 -19.87 -27.54 -4.75
N ALA A 219 -20.58 -26.62 -4.10
CA ALA A 219 -21.29 -25.53 -4.78
C ALA A 219 -20.35 -24.53 -5.50
N ARG A 220 -20.89 -23.85 -6.51
CA ARG A 220 -20.34 -22.59 -7.04
C ARG A 220 -20.53 -21.51 -5.98
N LEU A 221 -19.44 -20.99 -5.41
CA LEU A 221 -19.48 -19.96 -4.38
C LEU A 221 -18.89 -18.64 -4.89
N SER A 222 -19.59 -17.53 -4.62
CA SER A 222 -19.17 -16.17 -4.93
C SER A 222 -18.43 -15.54 -3.74
N TYR A 223 -17.47 -14.66 -4.03
CA TYR A 223 -16.69 -13.91 -3.05
C TYR A 223 -16.20 -12.58 -3.62
N VAL A 224 -15.82 -11.64 -2.75
CA VAL A 224 -15.12 -10.42 -3.15
C VAL A 224 -13.64 -10.76 -3.38
N ARG A 225 -13.14 -10.63 -4.62
CA ARG A 225 -11.71 -10.86 -4.94
C ARG A 225 -10.84 -9.63 -4.70
N SER A 226 -11.45 -8.45 -4.73
CA SER A 226 -10.80 -7.16 -4.50
C SER A 226 -11.86 -6.10 -4.22
N SER A 227 -11.49 -5.04 -3.52
CA SER A 227 -12.26 -3.81 -3.43
C SER A 227 -11.39 -2.61 -3.76
N ARG A 228 -12.02 -1.48 -4.10
CA ARG A 228 -11.34 -0.20 -4.36
C ARG A 228 -12.18 0.96 -3.83
N LEU A 229 -11.53 1.92 -3.18
CA LEU A 229 -12.16 3.17 -2.78
C LEU A 229 -12.51 3.96 -4.04
N THR A 230 -13.77 4.34 -4.22
CA THR A 230 -14.22 5.15 -5.37
C THR A 230 -14.72 6.53 -4.98
N ARG A 231 -15.10 6.75 -3.71
CA ARG A 231 -15.54 8.06 -3.21
C ARG A 231 -15.20 8.27 -1.73
N VAL A 232 -14.79 9.49 -1.37
CA VAL A 232 -14.77 9.99 0.01
C VAL A 232 -15.63 11.24 0.09
N ASP A 233 -16.64 11.20 0.93
CA ASP A 233 -17.52 12.33 1.26
C ASP A 233 -17.04 12.93 2.59
N TYR A 234 -16.78 14.24 2.66
CA TYR A 234 -16.21 14.87 3.87
C TYR A 234 -16.66 16.32 4.10
N GLY A 235 -16.36 16.83 5.30
CA GLY A 235 -16.85 18.14 5.77
C GLY A 235 -18.31 18.12 6.22
N MET A 236 -18.86 16.93 6.48
CA MET A 236 -20.24 16.71 6.89
C MET A 236 -20.42 16.85 8.40
N ARG A 237 -21.68 16.82 8.86
CA ARG A 237 -22.04 16.71 10.28
C ARG A 237 -22.74 15.39 10.56
N ALA A 238 -22.54 14.89 11.77
CA ALA A 238 -23.19 13.69 12.27
C ALA A 238 -24.73 13.79 12.14
N GLY A 239 -25.33 12.90 11.36
CA GLY A 239 -26.77 12.87 11.09
C GLY A 239 -27.20 13.62 9.82
N THR A 240 -26.28 14.11 8.99
CA THR A 240 -26.60 14.74 7.68
C THR A 240 -26.05 13.95 6.48
N GLU A 241 -25.32 12.86 6.69
CA GLU A 241 -24.52 12.17 5.67
C GLU A 241 -25.32 11.54 4.53
N LEU A 242 -26.60 11.27 4.77
CA LEU A 242 -27.49 10.59 3.83
C LEU A 242 -28.60 11.49 3.27
N ASP A 243 -28.80 12.67 3.83
CA ASP A 243 -29.93 13.58 3.55
C ASP A 243 -29.48 14.97 3.06
N SER A 244 -28.18 15.16 2.84
CA SER A 244 -27.60 16.35 2.23
C SER A 244 -26.35 15.97 1.43
N PRO A 245 -25.94 16.77 0.41
CA PRO A 245 -24.65 16.56 -0.22
C PRO A 245 -23.52 16.75 0.80
N SER A 246 -22.46 15.96 0.67
CA SER A 246 -21.19 16.28 1.33
C SER A 246 -20.65 17.59 0.76
N PRO A 247 -20.32 18.60 1.59
CA PRO A 247 -19.82 19.88 1.08
C PRO A 247 -18.56 19.72 0.21
N LEU A 248 -17.72 18.73 0.53
CA LEU A 248 -16.52 18.37 -0.21
C LEU A 248 -16.46 16.86 -0.46
N ARG A 249 -15.84 16.49 -1.57
CA ARG A 249 -15.75 15.10 -2.04
C ARG A 249 -14.40 14.83 -2.71
N ILE A 250 -13.95 13.58 -2.62
CA ILE A 250 -12.90 13.03 -3.49
C ILE A 250 -13.53 11.86 -4.25
N GLU A 251 -13.33 11.79 -5.56
CA GLU A 251 -13.70 10.64 -6.40
C GLU A 251 -12.44 10.01 -7.00
N LEU A 252 -12.43 8.69 -7.12
CA LEU A 252 -11.32 7.92 -7.67
C LEU A 252 -11.85 7.05 -8.81
N ALA A 253 -11.40 7.33 -10.04
CA ALA A 253 -11.82 6.61 -11.24
C ALA A 253 -10.78 5.55 -11.62
N TYR A 254 -11.24 4.39 -12.06
CA TYR A 254 -10.41 3.23 -12.38
C TYR A 254 -10.72 2.70 -13.78
N THR A 255 -9.76 2.01 -14.38
CA THR A 255 -9.88 1.39 -15.71
C THR A 255 -9.14 0.06 -15.74
N PRO A 256 -9.50 -0.92 -16.61
CA PRO A 256 -8.74 -2.16 -16.74
C PRO A 256 -7.26 -1.90 -17.05
N ARG A 257 -6.34 -2.70 -16.50
CA ARG A 257 -4.89 -2.41 -16.53
C ARG A 257 -4.35 -2.10 -17.93
N CYS A 258 -4.81 -2.82 -18.95
CA CYS A 258 -4.38 -2.66 -20.36
C CYS A 258 -5.17 -1.62 -21.17
N THR A 259 -6.15 -0.92 -20.57
CA THR A 259 -6.85 0.17 -21.25
C THR A 259 -5.92 1.38 -21.33
N GLY A 260 -5.48 1.73 -22.54
CA GLY A 260 -4.52 2.81 -22.79
C GLY A 260 -3.09 2.51 -22.30
N VAL A 261 -2.73 1.23 -22.15
CA VAL A 261 -1.40 0.76 -21.74
C VAL A 261 -1.00 -0.40 -22.65
N ASP A 262 0.22 -0.40 -23.18
CA ASP A 262 0.70 -1.56 -23.94
C ASP A 262 0.87 -2.77 -23.03
N CYS A 263 0.21 -3.88 -23.38
CA CYS A 263 0.31 -5.18 -22.73
C CYS A 263 0.81 -6.27 -23.71
N SER A 264 1.50 -5.89 -24.80
CA SER A 264 2.08 -6.80 -25.80
C SER A 264 3.04 -7.84 -25.19
N LYS A 265 3.72 -7.47 -24.09
CA LYS A 265 4.59 -8.34 -23.27
C LYS A 265 3.85 -9.08 -22.15
N GLY A 266 2.52 -9.00 -22.12
CA GLY A 266 1.69 -9.52 -21.04
C GLY A 266 1.38 -8.47 -19.96
N ASN A 267 0.87 -8.94 -18.83
CA ASN A 267 0.52 -8.16 -17.65
C ASN A 267 0.44 -9.05 -16.40
N ASP A 268 0.29 -8.43 -15.24
CA ASP A 268 0.16 -9.10 -13.94
C ASP A 268 -1.28 -9.49 -13.55
N VAL A 269 -2.23 -9.58 -14.48
CA VAL A 269 -3.58 -10.11 -14.21
C VAL A 269 -3.59 -11.65 -14.38
N PRO A 270 -3.87 -12.43 -13.32
CA PRO A 270 -3.88 -13.89 -13.41
C PRO A 270 -5.24 -14.38 -13.94
N THR A 271 -5.53 -14.11 -15.22
CA THR A 271 -6.82 -14.41 -15.87
C THR A 271 -7.22 -15.89 -15.81
N THR A 272 -6.27 -16.81 -15.61
CA THR A 272 -6.50 -18.24 -15.37
C THR A 272 -7.30 -18.55 -14.10
N PHE A 273 -7.45 -17.60 -13.19
CA PHE A 273 -8.26 -17.72 -11.97
C PHE A 273 -9.63 -16.99 -12.06
N ALA A 274 -9.98 -16.44 -13.22
CA ALA A 274 -11.31 -15.89 -13.45
C ALA A 274 -12.36 -17.02 -13.53
N CYS A 275 -13.47 -16.86 -12.81
CA CYS A 275 -14.49 -17.90 -12.66
C CYS A 275 -15.89 -17.25 -12.69
N ALA A 276 -16.63 -17.49 -13.77
CA ALA A 276 -17.99 -17.02 -13.93
C ALA A 276 -18.96 -17.72 -12.94
N PRO A 277 -20.10 -17.07 -12.60
CA PRO A 277 -21.13 -17.69 -11.75
C PRO A 277 -21.83 -18.88 -12.41
N THR A 278 -21.70 -19.04 -13.73
CA THR A 278 -22.25 -20.16 -14.50
C THR A 278 -21.21 -20.70 -15.48
N GLY A 279 -21.42 -21.93 -15.98
CA GLY A 279 -20.48 -22.59 -16.89
C GLY A 279 -19.28 -23.25 -16.20
N ALA A 280 -18.32 -23.67 -17.02
CA ALA A 280 -17.12 -24.37 -16.57
C ALA A 280 -16.16 -23.43 -15.84
N CYS A 281 -15.69 -23.85 -14.67
CA CYS A 281 -14.59 -23.20 -13.96
C CYS A 281 -13.85 -24.22 -13.09
N THR A 282 -12.53 -24.24 -13.24
CA THR A 282 -11.57 -25.17 -12.61
C THR A 282 -10.81 -24.53 -11.45
N VAL A 283 -11.33 -23.44 -10.91
CA VAL A 283 -10.80 -22.74 -9.73
C VAL A 283 -11.49 -23.34 -8.51
N TYR A 284 -10.70 -23.84 -7.55
CA TYR A 284 -11.19 -24.61 -6.41
C TYR A 284 -10.95 -23.94 -5.05
N SER A 285 -10.46 -22.71 -5.05
CA SER A 285 -10.21 -21.90 -3.85
C SER A 285 -10.36 -20.40 -4.18
N PRO A 286 -10.59 -19.53 -3.17
CA PRO A 286 -10.58 -18.08 -3.38
C PRO A 286 -9.21 -17.57 -3.86
N THR A 287 -9.23 -16.73 -4.91
CA THR A 287 -8.05 -16.05 -5.46
C THR A 287 -8.25 -14.53 -5.47
N PHE A 288 -7.25 -13.77 -5.01
CA PHE A 288 -7.40 -12.33 -4.75
C PHE A 288 -6.49 -11.52 -5.67
N TYR A 289 -7.09 -10.76 -6.59
CA TYR A 289 -6.39 -9.93 -7.57
C TYR A 289 -7.31 -8.83 -8.11
N THR A 290 -6.73 -7.72 -8.56
CA THR A 290 -7.45 -6.68 -9.31
C THR A 290 -6.94 -6.56 -10.74
N ASP A 291 -7.88 -6.53 -11.67
CA ASP A 291 -7.70 -6.28 -13.10
C ASP A 291 -7.77 -4.78 -13.42
N GLN A 292 -7.96 -3.93 -12.42
CA GLN A 292 -8.07 -2.48 -12.53
C GLN A 292 -6.76 -1.77 -12.14
N ARG A 293 -6.56 -0.57 -12.71
CA ARG A 293 -5.62 0.46 -12.25
C ARG A 293 -6.37 1.76 -11.95
N LEU A 294 -5.88 2.53 -11.00
CA LEU A 294 -6.33 3.89 -10.71
C LEU A 294 -5.97 4.77 -11.92
N LEU A 295 -6.94 5.47 -12.48
CA LEU A 295 -6.77 6.33 -13.65
C LEU A 295 -6.73 7.80 -13.26
N THR A 296 -7.69 8.24 -12.45
CA THR A 296 -7.72 9.61 -11.91
C THR A 296 -8.14 9.66 -10.45
N VAL A 297 -7.71 10.73 -9.78
CA VAL A 297 -8.31 11.21 -8.53
C VAL A 297 -8.81 12.62 -8.78
N THR A 298 -10.02 12.94 -8.33
CA THR A 298 -10.66 14.24 -8.55
C THR A 298 -11.24 14.77 -7.24
N THR A 299 -10.80 15.94 -6.79
CA THR A 299 -11.45 16.65 -5.67
C THR A 299 -12.62 17.46 -6.20
N ARG A 300 -13.66 17.58 -5.37
CA ARG A 300 -14.91 18.25 -5.72
C ARG A 300 -15.47 19.07 -4.56
N THR A 301 -16.11 20.17 -4.92
CA THR A 301 -16.94 20.98 -4.01
C THR A 301 -18.40 20.93 -4.46
N ALA A 302 -19.33 20.92 -3.51
CA ALA A 302 -20.77 20.97 -3.81
C ALA A 302 -21.17 22.39 -4.24
N THR A 303 -21.84 22.50 -5.38
CA THR A 303 -22.38 23.77 -5.91
C THR A 303 -23.90 23.86 -5.80
N SER A 304 -24.58 22.73 -5.55
CA SER A 304 -26.01 22.66 -5.21
C SER A 304 -26.31 21.38 -4.41
N PRO A 305 -27.56 21.15 -3.96
CA PRO A 305 -28.01 19.89 -3.38
C PRO A 305 -27.72 18.64 -4.24
N THR A 306 -27.55 18.79 -5.55
CA THR A 306 -27.38 17.69 -6.52
C THR A 306 -26.16 17.83 -7.43
N ALA A 307 -25.46 18.97 -7.41
CA ALA A 307 -24.35 19.29 -8.31
C ALA A 307 -23.02 19.47 -7.57
N TYR A 308 -21.95 19.00 -8.21
CA TYR A 308 -20.57 19.17 -7.77
C TYR A 308 -19.74 19.76 -8.91
N GLN A 309 -18.69 20.47 -8.53
CA GLN A 309 -17.68 20.98 -9.46
C GLN A 309 -16.32 20.41 -9.08
N ASN A 310 -15.51 20.04 -10.08
CA ASN A 310 -14.10 19.68 -9.86
C ASN A 310 -13.33 20.89 -9.31
N VAL A 311 -12.41 20.65 -8.38
CA VAL A 311 -11.44 21.65 -7.91
C VAL A 311 -10.05 21.31 -8.42
N ASP A 312 -9.61 20.06 -8.23
CA ASP A 312 -8.32 19.53 -8.64
C ASP A 312 -8.49 18.14 -9.30
N VAL A 313 -7.61 17.78 -10.22
CA VAL A 313 -7.55 16.45 -10.87
C VAL A 313 -6.10 15.97 -10.93
N TRP A 314 -5.87 14.73 -10.49
CA TRP A 314 -4.63 13.98 -10.75
C TRP A 314 -4.90 12.89 -11.76
N ASN A 315 -4.09 12.82 -12.81
CA ASN A 315 -4.11 11.74 -13.81
C ASN A 315 -2.88 10.84 -13.59
N LEU A 316 -3.08 9.52 -13.59
CA LEU A 316 -2.03 8.55 -13.29
C LEU A 316 -1.64 7.76 -14.55
N HIS A 317 -0.42 7.98 -15.02
CA HIS A 317 0.10 7.46 -16.28
C HIS A 317 0.94 6.21 -16.03
N HIS A 318 0.57 5.10 -16.67
CA HIS A 318 1.05 3.77 -16.33
C HIS A 318 1.68 3.05 -17.54
N SER A 319 2.55 2.08 -17.26
CA SER A 319 3.11 1.16 -18.25
C SER A 319 3.19 -0.27 -17.72
N MET A 320 3.43 -1.24 -18.62
CA MET A 320 3.78 -2.63 -18.29
C MET A 320 5.17 -2.93 -18.85
N PRO A 321 6.25 -2.43 -18.22
CA PRO A 321 7.60 -2.59 -18.74
C PRO A 321 8.03 -4.06 -18.68
N ASP A 322 8.69 -4.51 -19.74
CA ASP A 322 9.32 -5.83 -19.82
C ASP A 322 10.48 -5.91 -18.79
N PRO A 323 10.46 -6.83 -17.82
CA PRO A 323 11.55 -6.98 -16.86
C PRO A 323 12.84 -7.51 -17.50
N GLY A 324 12.77 -8.03 -18.73
CA GLY A 324 13.92 -8.58 -19.48
C GLY A 324 14.34 -9.99 -19.07
N ASP A 325 13.73 -10.55 -18.02
CA ASP A 325 14.12 -11.81 -17.40
C ASP A 325 13.18 -13.00 -17.75
N GLY A 326 12.16 -12.76 -18.57
CA GLY A 326 11.14 -13.72 -18.97
C GLY A 326 9.94 -13.82 -18.03
N THR A 327 9.90 -13.09 -16.91
CA THR A 327 8.69 -12.94 -16.09
C THR A 327 7.69 -11.96 -16.70
N LYS A 328 6.46 -11.97 -16.20
CA LYS A 328 5.40 -11.07 -16.68
C LYS A 328 5.63 -9.65 -16.17
N PRO A 329 5.41 -8.61 -17.00
CA PRO A 329 5.37 -7.22 -16.56
C PRO A 329 4.44 -6.99 -15.37
N ALA A 330 4.91 -6.21 -14.40
CA ALA A 330 4.10 -5.64 -13.32
C ALA A 330 3.66 -4.21 -13.70
N LEU A 331 2.51 -3.76 -13.20
CA LEU A 331 2.01 -2.41 -13.48
C LEU A 331 2.96 -1.35 -12.89
N TRP A 332 3.58 -0.52 -13.74
CA TRP A 332 4.43 0.61 -13.32
C TRP A 332 3.67 1.94 -13.37
N LEU A 333 3.91 2.82 -12.39
CA LEU A 333 3.46 4.22 -12.42
C LEU A 333 4.58 5.10 -12.98
N GLY A 334 4.41 5.58 -14.21
CA GLY A 334 5.41 6.37 -14.93
C GLY A 334 5.34 7.88 -14.67
N SER A 335 4.13 8.45 -14.54
CA SER A 335 3.96 9.84 -14.08
C SER A 335 2.63 10.08 -13.38
N VAL A 336 2.55 11.18 -12.64
CA VAL A 336 1.31 11.76 -12.15
C VAL A 336 1.24 13.23 -12.55
N ASP A 337 0.22 13.58 -13.29
CA ASP A 337 -0.02 14.91 -13.85
C ASP A 337 -1.16 15.57 -13.05
N HIS A 338 -0.97 16.82 -12.63
CA HIS A 338 -1.94 17.57 -11.81
C HIS A 338 -2.59 18.71 -12.62
N GLN A 339 -3.87 18.97 -12.36
CA GLN A 339 -4.63 20.06 -12.96
C GLN A 339 -5.57 20.73 -11.96
N GLY A 340 -5.41 22.05 -11.78
CA GLY A 340 -6.42 22.91 -11.16
C GLY A 340 -7.62 23.07 -12.10
N ALA A 341 -8.76 22.53 -11.71
CA ALA A 341 -9.96 22.33 -12.53
C ALA A 341 -11.16 23.22 -12.14
N ASN A 342 -11.01 24.13 -11.17
CA ASN A 342 -12.06 25.08 -10.80
C ASN A 342 -12.23 26.20 -11.86
N THR A 343 -13.10 25.97 -12.84
CA THR A 343 -13.43 26.94 -13.91
C THR A 343 -14.62 27.86 -13.62
N ALA A 344 -15.39 27.65 -12.54
CA ALA A 344 -16.56 28.48 -12.24
C ALA A 344 -16.24 29.76 -11.45
N THR A 345 -15.15 29.77 -10.67
CA THR A 345 -14.66 30.98 -9.97
C THR A 345 -13.28 31.44 -10.45
N GLY A 346 -12.65 30.71 -11.37
CA GLY A 346 -11.36 31.06 -11.96
C GLY A 346 -11.48 31.97 -13.19
N THR A 347 -10.54 32.88 -13.38
CA THR A 347 -10.44 33.73 -14.58
C THR A 347 -9.74 32.99 -15.73
N GLY A 348 -10.24 31.82 -16.12
CA GLY A 348 -9.65 31.00 -17.17
C GLY A 348 -10.21 29.58 -17.27
N GLY A 349 -9.64 28.79 -18.18
CA GLY A 349 -9.83 27.34 -18.22
C GLY A 349 -9.01 26.62 -17.13
N ALA A 350 -9.08 25.29 -17.12
CA ALA A 350 -8.29 24.48 -16.20
C ALA A 350 -6.78 24.60 -16.50
N ILE A 351 -5.94 24.62 -15.46
CA ILE A 351 -4.49 24.85 -15.54
C ILE A 351 -3.78 23.55 -15.13
N SER A 352 -2.96 22.99 -16.02
CA SER A 352 -2.17 21.78 -15.74
C SER A 352 -0.73 22.12 -15.35
N ASP A 353 -0.23 21.47 -14.31
CA ASP A 353 1.19 21.45 -13.95
C ASP A 353 1.98 20.47 -14.85
N PRO A 354 3.31 20.64 -15.01
CA PRO A 354 4.17 19.59 -15.56
C PRO A 354 4.12 18.34 -14.69
N GLY A 355 3.96 17.16 -15.30
CA GLY A 355 3.86 15.89 -14.59
C GLY A 355 5.06 15.56 -13.69
N VAL A 356 4.79 14.94 -12.53
CA VAL A 356 5.80 14.31 -11.68
C VAL A 356 6.16 12.96 -12.31
N ILE A 357 7.40 12.79 -12.75
CA ILE A 357 7.83 11.59 -13.52
C ILE A 357 8.66 10.66 -12.64
N PHE A 358 8.37 9.36 -12.69
CA PHE A 358 9.08 8.31 -11.97
C PHE A 358 9.88 7.42 -12.94
N SER A 359 11.20 7.56 -12.90
CA SER A 359 12.13 6.63 -13.56
C SER A 359 12.36 5.42 -12.66
N GLY A 360 12.48 4.24 -13.26
CA GLY A 360 12.78 2.99 -12.55
C GLY A 360 14.08 2.32 -13.01
N GLN A 361 14.60 1.43 -12.18
CA GLN A 361 15.69 0.49 -12.49
C GLN A 361 15.27 -0.93 -12.08
N THR A 362 15.63 -1.95 -12.85
CA THR A 362 15.40 -3.35 -12.49
C THR A 362 16.45 -3.83 -11.48
N LEU A 363 16.01 -4.52 -10.43
CA LEU A 363 16.87 -5.19 -9.45
C LEU A 363 16.29 -6.58 -9.12
N GLN A 364 17.18 -7.56 -8.96
CA GLN A 364 16.86 -8.99 -8.99
C GLN A 364 16.30 -9.47 -7.64
N ASN A 365 15.07 -10.00 -7.59
CA ASN A 365 14.55 -10.48 -6.31
C ASN A 365 15.24 -11.77 -5.85
N ARG A 366 15.63 -12.66 -6.76
CA ARG A 366 16.26 -13.95 -6.46
C ARG A 366 17.78 -13.84 -6.53
N VAL A 367 18.49 -14.51 -5.62
CA VAL A 367 19.95 -14.70 -5.75
C VAL A 367 20.22 -15.49 -7.04
N TRP A 368 21.02 -14.93 -7.94
CA TRP A 368 21.30 -15.55 -9.25
C TRP A 368 21.96 -16.93 -9.10
N VAL A 369 21.35 -17.95 -9.72
CA VAL A 369 21.86 -19.33 -9.83
C VAL A 369 21.74 -19.76 -11.29
N VAL A 370 22.72 -20.48 -11.81
CA VAL A 370 22.67 -21.07 -13.17
C VAL A 370 21.85 -22.36 -13.14
N ASP A 371 20.53 -22.24 -12.95
CA ASP A 371 19.58 -23.36 -12.91
C ASP A 371 18.36 -23.18 -13.84
N GLY A 372 18.44 -22.23 -14.78
CA GLY A 372 17.43 -22.03 -15.81
C GLY A 372 16.13 -21.39 -15.33
N LEU A 373 16.08 -20.88 -14.09
CA LEU A 373 14.96 -20.13 -13.53
C LEU A 373 15.22 -18.62 -13.59
N ALA A 374 14.14 -17.85 -13.69
CA ALA A 374 14.23 -16.40 -13.76
C ALA A 374 14.77 -15.77 -12.45
N PRO A 375 15.57 -14.68 -12.52
CA PRO A 375 16.01 -13.89 -11.36
C PRO A 375 14.89 -13.11 -10.67
N LEU A 376 13.70 -13.02 -11.27
CA LEU A 376 12.55 -12.27 -10.77
C LEU A 376 12.87 -10.77 -10.66
N ASP A 377 13.30 -10.19 -11.79
CA ASP A 377 13.71 -8.79 -11.86
C ASP A 377 12.51 -7.85 -11.66
N ARG A 378 12.66 -6.88 -10.74
CA ARG A 378 11.59 -5.93 -10.39
C ARG A 378 12.03 -4.48 -10.42
N TYR A 379 11.17 -3.64 -10.98
CA TYR A 379 11.37 -2.20 -11.07
C TYR A 379 11.29 -1.53 -9.70
N ARG A 380 12.28 -0.69 -9.39
CA ARG A 380 12.33 0.18 -8.22
C ARG A 380 12.65 1.60 -8.66
N ILE A 381 12.06 2.62 -8.03
CA ILE A 381 12.29 4.03 -8.41
C ILE A 381 13.79 4.36 -8.33
N SER A 382 14.33 4.85 -9.44
CA SER A 382 15.73 5.29 -9.60
C SER A 382 15.84 6.82 -9.62
N SER A 383 14.84 7.52 -10.16
CA SER A 383 14.72 8.97 -9.99
C SER A 383 13.28 9.48 -10.07
N ILE A 384 13.06 10.66 -9.51
CA ILE A 384 11.81 11.41 -9.55
C ILE A 384 12.12 12.80 -10.14
N LYS A 385 11.35 13.23 -11.14
CA LYS A 385 11.34 14.64 -11.60
C LYS A 385 10.11 15.34 -11.04
N THR A 386 10.27 16.52 -10.46
CA THR A 386 9.17 17.31 -9.86
C THR A 386 8.51 18.25 -10.87
N VAL A 387 7.33 18.77 -10.49
CA VAL A 387 6.63 19.84 -11.23
C VAL A 387 7.48 21.10 -11.46
N THR A 388 8.43 21.38 -10.56
CA THR A 388 9.37 22.52 -10.64
C THR A 388 10.60 22.24 -11.51
N GLY A 389 10.73 21.03 -12.06
CA GLY A 389 11.92 20.61 -12.82
C GLY A 389 13.12 20.19 -11.96
N ALA A 390 12.99 20.19 -10.63
CA ALA A 390 13.97 19.58 -9.74
C ALA A 390 14.00 18.05 -9.93
N SER A 391 15.10 17.41 -9.52
CA SER A 391 15.25 15.95 -9.62
C SER A 391 15.74 15.33 -8.31
N ILE A 392 15.22 14.14 -8.01
CA ILE A 392 15.56 13.35 -6.82
C ILE A 392 16.05 11.99 -7.31
N ALA A 393 17.34 11.70 -7.19
CA ALA A 393 17.91 10.40 -7.50
C ALA A 393 17.90 9.47 -6.27
N VAL A 394 17.61 8.20 -6.47
CA VAL A 394 17.55 7.17 -5.41
C VAL A 394 18.52 6.04 -5.74
N THR A 395 19.49 5.83 -4.85
CA THR A 395 20.51 4.78 -4.97
C THR A 395 20.26 3.71 -3.91
N TYR A 396 20.14 2.46 -4.34
CA TYR A 396 20.03 1.31 -3.43
C TYR A 396 21.42 0.70 -3.16
N GLN A 397 21.57 -0.01 -2.05
CA GLN A 397 22.74 -0.86 -1.83
C GLN A 397 22.74 -2.03 -2.83
N GLY A 398 23.90 -2.36 -3.38
CA GLY A 398 24.05 -3.51 -4.28
C GLY A 398 23.70 -4.85 -3.61
N ALA A 399 23.40 -5.84 -4.44
CA ALA A 399 23.18 -7.22 -4.01
C ALA A 399 24.37 -7.75 -3.20
N GLU A 400 24.11 -8.35 -2.03
CA GLU A 400 25.19 -8.90 -1.19
C GLU A 400 25.48 -10.38 -1.51
N CYS A 401 24.41 -11.18 -1.59
CA CYS A 401 24.52 -12.62 -1.67
C CYS A 401 24.79 -13.13 -3.08
N THR A 402 25.51 -14.23 -3.16
CA THR A 402 25.75 -15.04 -4.35
C THR A 402 25.60 -16.51 -3.95
N PRO A 403 25.60 -17.48 -4.88
CA PRO A 403 25.61 -18.92 -4.52
C PRO A 403 26.79 -19.33 -3.61
N THR A 404 27.85 -18.53 -3.56
CA THR A 404 29.05 -18.73 -2.72
C THR A 404 29.12 -17.78 -1.51
N ASN A 405 28.16 -16.88 -1.34
CA ASN A 405 28.06 -15.91 -0.23
C ASN A 405 26.63 -15.92 0.35
N LEU A 406 26.12 -17.11 0.66
CA LEU A 406 24.87 -17.30 1.40
C LEU A 406 25.12 -17.31 2.92
N PRO A 407 24.09 -17.06 3.76
CA PRO A 407 24.13 -17.34 5.19
C PRO A 407 24.44 -18.81 5.48
N ALA A 408 25.30 -19.07 6.47
CA ALA A 408 25.66 -20.44 6.87
C ALA A 408 24.46 -21.24 7.44
N ALA A 409 23.52 -20.55 8.08
CA ALA A 409 22.22 -21.09 8.48
C ALA A 409 21.14 -19.97 8.44
N PRO A 410 19.85 -20.30 8.24
CA PRO A 410 18.75 -19.33 8.31
C PRO A 410 18.64 -18.57 9.64
N GLU A 411 18.78 -19.27 10.77
CA GLU A 411 18.59 -18.70 12.11
C GLU A 411 19.73 -17.77 12.57
N THR A 412 20.92 -17.90 11.96
CA THR A 412 22.08 -17.03 12.21
C THR A 412 22.33 -16.05 11.06
N ASN A 413 21.33 -15.81 10.23
CA ASN A 413 21.44 -14.97 9.05
C ASN A 413 21.79 -13.51 9.38
N THR A 414 22.91 -13.04 8.82
CA THR A 414 23.45 -11.68 8.96
C THR A 414 23.55 -10.92 7.62
N LYS A 415 22.94 -11.45 6.55
CA LYS A 415 23.06 -10.98 5.16
C LYS A 415 21.83 -10.20 4.69
N ARG A 416 22.00 -9.41 3.62
CA ARG A 416 20.90 -8.81 2.82
C ARG A 416 20.26 -9.79 1.83
N CYS A 417 20.07 -11.03 2.24
CA CYS A 417 19.20 -11.98 1.57
C CYS A 417 18.59 -12.96 2.59
N PHE A 418 17.49 -13.61 2.21
CA PHE A 418 16.74 -14.49 3.10
C PHE A 418 16.20 -15.73 2.39
N PRO A 419 16.10 -16.88 3.09
CA PRO A 419 15.54 -18.11 2.53
C PRO A 419 14.01 -18.04 2.49
N GLN A 420 13.42 -18.33 1.33
CA GLN A 420 11.96 -18.42 1.16
C GLN A 420 11.61 -19.64 0.30
N TRP A 421 10.57 -20.35 0.70
CA TRP A 421 9.97 -21.41 -0.12
C TRP A 421 9.12 -20.81 -1.23
N TRP A 422 9.28 -21.30 -2.46
CA TRP A 422 8.52 -20.88 -3.63
C TRP A 422 8.38 -22.01 -4.66
N THR A 423 7.43 -21.84 -5.59
CA THR A 423 7.14 -22.77 -6.68
C THR A 423 7.49 -22.08 -7.99
N PRO A 424 8.62 -22.40 -8.64
CA PRO A 424 9.00 -21.75 -9.87
C PRO A 424 8.00 -22.05 -10.98
N THR A 425 7.54 -21.02 -11.68
CA THR A 425 6.59 -21.11 -12.82
C THR A 425 7.18 -20.56 -14.12
N THR A 426 8.39 -19.99 -14.08
CA THR A 426 8.98 -19.22 -15.17
C THR A 426 10.49 -19.50 -15.26
N PRO A 427 11.04 -19.83 -16.45
CA PRO A 427 10.35 -20.02 -17.73
C PRO A 427 9.54 -21.34 -17.80
N ILE A 428 9.76 -22.26 -16.87
CA ILE A 428 9.09 -23.55 -16.77
C ILE A 428 8.59 -23.81 -15.34
N ALA A 429 7.51 -24.59 -15.22
CA ALA A 429 7.01 -25.04 -13.92
C ALA A 429 7.97 -26.07 -13.29
N GLN A 430 8.28 -25.91 -12.01
CA GLN A 430 9.12 -26.81 -11.22
C GLN A 430 8.47 -27.11 -9.85
N PRO A 431 8.87 -28.20 -9.17
CA PRO A 431 8.47 -28.46 -7.79
C PRO A 431 8.84 -27.31 -6.85
N ALA A 432 8.10 -27.20 -5.74
CA ALA A 432 8.40 -26.21 -4.70
C ALA A 432 9.81 -26.45 -4.11
N ARG A 433 10.56 -25.36 -3.91
CA ARG A 433 11.94 -25.35 -3.39
C ARG A 433 12.17 -24.15 -2.48
N MET A 434 13.18 -24.23 -1.63
CA MET A 434 13.73 -23.07 -0.94
C MET A 434 14.81 -22.43 -1.84
N ASP A 435 14.76 -21.11 -2.00
CA ASP A 435 15.84 -20.30 -2.58
C ASP A 435 16.09 -19.07 -1.69
N TYR A 436 17.18 -18.34 -1.96
CA TYR A 436 17.47 -17.06 -1.31
C TYR A 436 17.02 -15.88 -2.16
N PHE A 437 16.48 -14.86 -1.51
CA PHE A 437 15.96 -13.64 -2.12
C PHE A 437 16.59 -12.40 -1.50
N HIS A 438 16.82 -11.36 -2.30
CA HIS A 438 17.49 -10.12 -1.91
C HIS A 438 16.56 -9.11 -1.22
N ILE A 439 17.17 -8.25 -0.42
CA ILE A 439 16.61 -6.94 -0.02
C ILE A 439 17.53 -5.82 -0.50
N TYR A 440 16.96 -4.68 -0.85
CA TYR A 440 17.66 -3.52 -1.40
C TYR A 440 17.41 -2.25 -0.57
N PRO A 441 18.10 -2.08 0.57
CA PRO A 441 18.03 -0.85 1.35
C PRO A 441 18.52 0.37 0.56
N VAL A 442 17.92 1.54 0.80
CA VAL A 442 18.33 2.80 0.16
C VAL A 442 19.68 3.24 0.73
N ALA A 443 20.72 3.31 -0.11
CA ALA A 443 22.04 3.80 0.27
C ALA A 443 22.06 5.35 0.34
N SER A 444 21.42 6.02 -0.62
CA SER A 444 21.35 7.47 -0.67
C SER A 444 20.16 8.01 -1.47
N VAL A 445 19.76 9.23 -1.12
CA VAL A 445 18.85 10.08 -1.88
C VAL A 445 19.55 11.41 -2.14
N ALA A 446 19.62 11.84 -3.41
CA ALA A 446 20.24 13.10 -3.81
C ALA A 446 19.21 13.99 -4.51
N THR A 447 19.05 15.23 -4.05
CA THR A 447 18.10 16.19 -4.61
C THR A 447 18.84 17.36 -5.26
N ASN A 448 18.70 17.49 -6.58
CA ASN A 448 19.15 18.62 -7.38
C ASN A 448 17.98 19.58 -7.64
N ALA A 449 18.22 20.89 -7.49
CA ALA A 449 17.17 21.92 -7.54
C ALA A 449 16.59 22.21 -8.94
N GLY A 450 17.22 21.74 -10.02
CA GLY A 450 16.72 21.90 -11.39
C GLY A 450 17.11 23.23 -12.07
N PRO A 451 16.46 23.57 -13.20
CA PRO A 451 16.77 24.78 -13.97
C PRO A 451 16.60 26.08 -13.19
N GLY A 452 17.44 27.08 -13.47
CA GLY A 452 17.41 28.38 -12.80
C GLY A 452 18.08 28.41 -11.41
N ALA A 453 18.45 27.27 -10.84
CA ALA A 453 19.03 27.15 -9.51
C ALA A 453 20.53 27.50 -9.41
N THR A 454 21.02 28.49 -10.17
CA THR A 454 22.43 28.89 -10.23
C THR A 454 23.00 29.18 -8.83
N GLY A 455 24.08 28.49 -8.46
CA GLY A 455 24.70 28.60 -7.13
C GLY A 455 24.10 27.68 -6.05
N SER A 456 23.08 26.89 -6.37
CA SER A 456 22.57 25.85 -5.46
C SER A 456 23.50 24.63 -5.44
N LEU A 457 23.62 23.98 -4.29
CA LEU A 457 24.34 22.71 -4.12
C LEU A 457 23.34 21.55 -3.96
N ASP A 458 23.67 20.39 -4.51
CA ASP A 458 22.85 19.18 -4.39
C ASP A 458 22.74 18.73 -2.92
N MET A 459 21.50 18.54 -2.46
CA MET A 459 21.25 18.02 -1.12
C MET A 459 21.36 16.49 -1.14
N LEU A 460 22.42 15.97 -0.55
CA LEU A 460 22.68 14.53 -0.44
C LEU A 460 22.31 14.05 0.97
N THR A 461 21.46 13.02 1.03
CA THR A 461 21.24 12.20 2.23
C THR A 461 21.79 10.80 2.02
N ARG A 462 22.63 10.32 2.93
CA ARG A 462 23.20 8.96 2.97
C ARG A 462 22.71 8.19 4.20
N TYR A 463 22.57 6.88 4.05
CA TYR A 463 22.19 5.96 5.12
C TYR A 463 23.28 4.89 5.33
N GLU A 464 23.99 4.96 6.45
CA GLU A 464 24.90 3.90 6.91
C GLU A 464 24.15 2.98 7.87
N TYR A 465 23.81 1.79 7.40
CA TYR A 465 23.19 0.74 8.22
C TYR A 465 24.26 0.07 9.09
N GLN A 466 24.21 0.29 10.40
CA GLN A 466 25.28 -0.10 11.33
C GLN A 466 25.03 -1.48 11.93
N GLY A 467 26.07 -2.32 11.90
CA GLY A 467 25.96 -3.74 12.23
C GLY A 467 25.25 -4.54 11.14
N THR A 468 24.79 -5.74 11.48
CA THR A 468 24.13 -6.66 10.55
C THR A 468 22.60 -6.54 10.62
N PRO A 469 21.88 -6.82 9.51
CA PRO A 469 20.45 -7.13 9.60
C PRO A 469 20.24 -8.35 10.50
N ALA A 470 19.06 -8.45 11.10
CA ALA A 470 18.57 -9.67 11.72
C ALA A 470 17.28 -10.13 11.06
N TRP A 471 17.01 -11.43 11.16
CA TRP A 471 15.86 -12.11 10.55
C TRP A 471 15.08 -12.89 11.61
N LYS A 472 13.76 -12.94 11.46
CA LYS A 472 12.83 -13.65 12.35
C LYS A 472 12.18 -14.80 11.60
N TYR A 473 11.93 -15.90 12.31
CA TYR A 473 11.12 -17.01 11.82
C TYR A 473 9.72 -16.52 11.42
N ALA A 474 9.16 -17.07 10.35
CA ALA A 474 7.84 -16.71 9.80
C ALA A 474 6.64 -17.22 10.63
N GLY A 475 6.76 -17.23 11.95
CA GLY A 475 5.74 -17.66 12.90
C GLY A 475 6.05 -17.24 14.34
N PRO A 476 5.03 -17.19 15.23
CA PRO A 476 5.20 -16.73 16.62
C PRO A 476 5.98 -17.72 17.52
N LYS A 477 6.15 -18.95 17.05
CA LYS A 477 6.98 -20.02 17.63
C LYS A 477 7.48 -20.89 16.49
N TYR A 478 8.54 -21.67 16.71
CA TYR A 478 8.95 -22.69 15.75
C TYR A 478 7.83 -23.75 15.59
N VAL A 479 7.64 -24.23 14.37
CA VAL A 479 6.69 -25.30 14.04
C VAL A 479 7.48 -26.45 13.41
N ALA A 480 7.46 -27.62 14.07
CA ALA A 480 8.12 -28.81 13.57
C ALA A 480 7.22 -29.59 12.58
N GLY A 481 7.83 -30.40 11.73
CA GLY A 481 7.10 -31.26 10.78
C GLY A 481 6.48 -30.51 9.60
N THR A 482 5.53 -31.15 8.92
CA THR A 482 4.93 -30.66 7.66
C THR A 482 4.33 -29.25 7.78
N GLY A 483 3.57 -28.99 8.84
CA GLY A 483 2.92 -27.69 9.10
C GLY A 483 3.86 -26.50 9.36
N GLY A 484 5.17 -26.75 9.50
CA GLY A 484 6.21 -25.72 9.54
C GLY A 484 7.24 -25.82 8.42
N SER A 485 7.14 -26.84 7.55
CA SER A 485 8.18 -27.16 6.55
C SER A 485 8.47 -26.01 5.57
N GLN A 486 7.47 -25.17 5.28
CA GLN A 486 7.59 -24.02 4.38
C GLN A 486 7.95 -22.71 5.10
N LEU A 487 8.09 -22.71 6.43
CA LEU A 487 8.43 -21.53 7.24
C LEU A 487 9.95 -21.51 7.52
N SER A 488 10.55 -20.32 7.46
CA SER A 488 11.97 -20.10 7.75
C SER A 488 12.21 -18.70 8.33
N TRP A 489 13.46 -18.31 8.55
CA TRP A 489 13.86 -16.99 9.01
C TRP A 489 13.85 -15.98 7.85
N SER A 490 12.64 -15.71 7.33
CA SER A 490 12.37 -14.85 6.17
C SER A 490 11.83 -13.47 6.52
N VAL A 491 11.47 -13.20 7.78
CA VAL A 491 10.88 -11.91 8.19
C VAL A 491 11.98 -10.95 8.64
N LEU A 492 12.26 -9.92 7.84
CA LEU A 492 13.28 -8.92 8.17
C LEU A 492 12.97 -8.24 9.52
N ALA A 493 13.96 -8.19 10.40
CA ALA A 493 13.92 -7.46 11.67
C ALA A 493 14.70 -6.13 11.62
N GLY A 494 15.43 -5.88 10.52
CA GLY A 494 16.20 -4.67 10.29
C GLY A 494 17.53 -4.61 11.05
N TRP A 495 18.10 -3.42 11.10
CA TRP A 495 19.38 -3.11 11.74
C TRP A 495 19.19 -2.53 13.13
N GLY A 496 20.12 -2.82 14.04
CA GLY A 496 20.07 -2.27 15.40
C GLY A 496 20.32 -0.76 15.44
N LYS A 497 21.07 -0.22 14.46
CA LYS A 497 21.36 1.21 14.32
C LYS A 497 21.38 1.63 12.85
N VAL A 498 20.90 2.84 12.56
CA VAL A 498 21.06 3.49 11.25
C VAL A 498 21.60 4.90 11.49
N LYS A 499 22.68 5.26 10.79
CA LYS A 499 23.20 6.63 10.76
C LYS A 499 22.73 7.31 9.48
N THR A 500 22.00 8.41 9.64
CA THR A 500 21.62 9.30 8.54
C THR A 500 22.59 10.47 8.52
N ILE A 501 23.08 10.81 7.32
CA ILE A 501 23.96 11.95 7.08
C ILE A 501 23.29 12.82 6.03
N THR A 502 23.09 14.11 6.30
CA THR A 502 22.41 15.02 5.36
C THR A 502 23.19 16.32 5.22
N GLY A 503 23.42 16.72 3.97
CA GLY A 503 24.11 17.96 3.62
C GLY A 503 24.40 17.99 2.11
N ASN A 504 25.64 18.19 1.71
CA ASN A 504 26.06 18.16 0.29
C ASN A 504 27.40 17.44 0.08
N ALA A 505 27.73 17.16 -1.19
CA ALA A 505 28.95 16.44 -1.55
C ALA A 505 30.23 17.27 -1.38
N ALA A 506 30.17 18.61 -1.49
CA ALA A 506 31.33 19.50 -1.44
C ALA A 506 31.91 19.67 -0.02
N VAL A 507 31.14 19.36 1.03
CA VAL A 507 31.59 19.40 2.44
C VAL A 507 31.59 17.99 3.09
N ALA A 508 31.94 16.97 2.32
CA ALA A 508 32.08 15.59 2.80
C ALA A 508 32.91 15.48 4.11
N GLY A 509 32.44 14.67 5.06
CA GLY A 509 32.98 14.56 6.41
C GLY A 509 32.42 15.60 7.40
N GLN A 510 32.03 16.79 6.93
CA GLN A 510 31.48 17.88 7.76
C GLN A 510 29.94 17.90 7.79
N ASN A 511 29.28 17.09 6.98
CA ASN A 511 27.81 17.01 6.92
C ASN A 511 27.21 16.57 8.27
N PRO A 512 26.23 17.31 8.84
CA PRO A 512 25.53 16.90 10.05
C PRO A 512 24.98 15.47 9.96
N SER A 513 25.17 14.71 11.03
CA SER A 513 24.73 13.31 11.08
C SER A 513 23.97 12.96 12.35
N SER A 514 23.17 11.91 12.28
CA SER A 514 22.43 11.37 13.43
C SER A 514 22.39 9.84 13.39
N ILE A 515 22.62 9.20 14.53
CA ILE A 515 22.48 7.76 14.70
C ILE A 515 21.16 7.50 15.45
N THR A 516 20.27 6.71 14.86
CA THR A 516 19.07 6.21 15.54
C THR A 516 19.23 4.72 15.85
N THR A 517 18.98 4.34 17.10
CA THR A 517 19.01 2.97 17.61
C THR A 517 17.59 2.43 17.71
N TYR A 518 17.36 1.21 17.19
CA TYR A 518 16.03 0.61 17.04
C TYR A 518 15.88 -0.71 17.81
N LEU A 519 14.68 -0.95 18.32
CA LEU A 519 14.22 -2.28 18.72
C LEU A 519 13.76 -3.04 17.48
N ARG A 520 14.18 -4.31 17.35
CA ARG A 520 13.93 -5.20 16.19
C ARG A 520 12.87 -6.25 16.47
N GLY A 521 12.52 -6.44 17.75
CA GLY A 521 11.51 -7.39 18.20
C GLY A 521 11.99 -8.84 18.17
N LEU A 522 13.26 -9.10 18.51
CA LEU A 522 13.87 -10.43 18.49
C LEU A 522 13.62 -11.24 19.78
N ASP A 523 13.37 -10.59 20.91
CA ASP A 523 13.23 -11.28 22.20
C ASP A 523 12.02 -12.24 22.21
N GLY A 524 12.24 -13.47 22.68
CA GLY A 524 11.23 -14.54 22.65
C GLY A 524 10.96 -15.14 21.26
N THR A 525 11.57 -14.65 20.18
CA THR A 525 11.42 -15.25 18.84
C THR A 525 12.27 -16.53 18.69
N PRO A 526 11.95 -17.46 17.77
CA PRO A 526 12.69 -18.70 17.60
C PRO A 526 14.17 -18.48 17.26
N SER A 527 15.08 -19.08 18.04
CA SER A 527 16.53 -19.02 17.83
C SER A 527 17.10 -20.21 17.03
N ASN A 528 16.32 -21.29 16.87
CA ASN A 528 16.74 -22.51 16.18
C ASN A 528 15.53 -23.40 15.83
N GLY A 529 15.80 -24.50 15.12
CA GLY A 529 14.82 -25.55 14.80
C GLY A 529 14.45 -26.52 15.93
N SER A 530 14.93 -26.32 17.17
CA SER A 530 14.57 -27.15 18.34
C SER A 530 13.62 -26.46 19.32
N GLY A 531 13.10 -25.27 18.96
CA GLY A 531 12.14 -24.52 19.77
C GLY A 531 12.77 -23.62 20.84
N GLY A 532 14.08 -23.41 20.80
CA GLY A 532 14.75 -22.38 21.60
C GLY A 532 14.30 -20.97 21.21
N THR A 533 14.44 -20.04 22.14
CA THR A 533 14.11 -18.62 21.93
C THR A 533 15.33 -17.72 22.07
N VAL A 534 15.38 -16.65 21.28
CA VAL A 534 16.35 -15.57 21.42
C VAL A 534 16.02 -14.77 22.70
N ALA A 535 17.03 -14.49 23.52
CA ALA A 535 16.95 -13.48 24.56
C ALA A 535 17.64 -12.21 24.04
N ALA A 536 16.93 -11.08 23.98
CA ALA A 536 17.45 -9.87 23.35
C ALA A 536 17.09 -8.58 24.10
N SER A 537 18.03 -7.63 24.08
CA SER A 537 17.84 -6.28 24.64
C SER A 537 18.70 -5.26 23.90
N VAL A 538 18.34 -4.00 24.05
CA VAL A 538 19.05 -2.82 23.52
C VAL A 538 19.39 -1.91 24.68
N THR A 539 20.66 -1.52 24.79
CA THR A 539 21.14 -0.57 25.80
C THR A 539 21.41 0.79 25.15
N ALA A 540 20.79 1.83 25.68
CA ALA A 540 21.00 3.22 25.27
C ALA A 540 22.25 3.84 25.93
N SER A 541 22.71 4.99 25.44
CA SER A 541 23.95 5.64 25.92
C SER A 541 23.92 6.08 27.40
N ASP A 542 22.75 6.23 28.03
CA ASP A 542 22.62 6.49 29.47
C ASP A 542 22.63 5.21 30.34
N GLY A 543 22.91 4.05 29.74
CA GLY A 543 22.90 2.73 30.39
C GLY A 543 21.51 2.08 30.49
N THR A 544 20.44 2.79 30.13
CA THR A 544 19.08 2.21 30.15
C THR A 544 18.99 1.03 29.18
N THR A 545 18.70 -0.15 29.71
CA THR A 545 18.54 -1.39 28.94
C THR A 545 17.06 -1.75 28.79
N ILE A 546 16.64 -2.04 27.56
CA ILE A 546 15.25 -2.28 27.16
C ILE A 546 15.18 -3.65 26.47
N THR A 547 14.30 -4.53 26.92
CA THR A 547 14.05 -5.83 26.28
C THR A 547 13.54 -5.65 24.84
N ASP A 548 14.11 -6.38 23.88
CA ASP A 548 13.80 -6.27 22.45
C ASP A 548 12.52 -7.04 22.07
N SER A 549 11.43 -6.79 22.81
CA SER A 549 10.20 -7.54 22.70
C SER A 549 9.47 -7.31 21.36
N PRO A 550 8.74 -8.31 20.80
CA PRO A 550 8.13 -8.21 19.47
C PRO A 550 7.06 -7.13 19.30
N TRP A 551 6.49 -6.62 20.40
CA TRP A 551 5.52 -5.50 20.43
C TRP A 551 6.19 -4.12 20.40
N LEU A 552 7.52 -4.05 20.37
CA LEU A 552 8.31 -2.83 20.23
C LEU A 552 9.10 -2.77 18.91
N ALA A 553 8.97 -3.76 18.04
CA ALA A 553 9.69 -3.81 16.75
C ALA A 553 9.49 -2.53 15.93
N GLY A 554 10.59 -1.97 15.41
CA GLY A 554 10.62 -0.69 14.69
C GLY A 554 10.70 0.56 15.58
N SER A 555 10.58 0.43 16.91
CA SER A 555 10.62 1.59 17.81
C SER A 555 12.03 2.15 17.95
N ALA A 556 12.18 3.46 17.74
CA ALA A 556 13.42 4.18 18.02
C ALA A 556 13.61 4.40 19.53
N VAL A 557 14.66 3.82 20.10
CA VAL A 557 15.03 3.94 21.53
C VAL A 557 15.86 5.18 21.78
N GLU A 558 16.77 5.51 20.86
CA GLU A 558 17.70 6.62 21.02
C GLU A 558 18.01 7.26 19.67
N THR A 559 18.02 8.60 19.62
CA THR A 559 18.57 9.36 18.49
C THR A 559 19.68 10.29 19.00
N GLN A 560 20.92 9.97 18.63
CA GLN A 560 22.11 10.80 18.84
C GLN A 560 22.28 11.71 17.60
N LYS A 561 22.68 12.98 17.80
CA LYS A 561 23.08 13.92 16.72
C LYS A 561 24.51 14.37 16.91
N PHE A 562 25.26 14.56 15.81
CA PHE A 562 26.70 14.83 15.80
C PHE A 562 27.05 16.05 14.94
N LEU A 563 28.16 16.69 15.28
CA LEU A 563 28.81 17.72 14.47
C LEU A 563 29.63 17.03 13.38
N GLY A 564 29.16 17.09 12.14
CA GLY A 564 29.75 16.35 11.04
C GLY A 564 29.50 14.83 11.11
N GLU A 565 30.32 14.09 10.36
CA GLU A 565 30.16 12.64 10.15
C GLU A 565 30.96 11.78 11.15
N ALA A 566 31.93 12.40 11.84
CA ALA A 566 32.83 11.80 12.84
C ALA A 566 33.20 12.73 14.02
N GLY A 567 32.62 13.93 14.10
CA GLY A 567 32.89 14.88 15.19
C GLY A 567 32.01 14.66 16.43
N ALA A 568 32.09 15.61 17.37
CA ALA A 568 31.46 15.47 18.68
C ALA A 568 29.93 15.30 18.61
N GLN A 569 29.38 14.48 19.53
CA GLN A 569 27.94 14.42 19.76
C GLN A 569 27.43 15.79 20.23
N LEU A 570 26.39 16.32 19.60
CA LEU A 570 25.75 17.59 19.95
C LEU A 570 24.55 17.40 20.89
N SER A 571 23.80 16.30 20.74
CA SER A 571 22.73 15.94 21.66
C SER A 571 22.36 14.46 21.53
N THR A 572 21.79 13.87 22.58
CA THR A 572 21.01 12.63 22.45
C THR A 572 19.58 12.84 22.96
N SER A 573 18.67 12.01 22.45
CA SER A 573 17.26 11.91 22.84
C SER A 573 16.91 10.44 23.02
N ILE A 574 16.77 10.00 24.28
CA ILE A 574 16.42 8.62 24.63
C ILE A 574 14.92 8.56 24.97
N ASN A 575 14.20 7.62 24.36
CA ASN A 575 12.77 7.39 24.53
C ASN A 575 12.54 5.96 25.04
N THR A 576 12.20 5.81 26.32
CA THR A 576 11.99 4.48 26.94
C THR A 576 10.50 4.10 26.90
N PRO A 577 10.07 3.01 26.23
CA PRO A 577 8.68 2.55 26.26
C PRO A 577 8.28 2.14 27.69
N GLY A 578 7.22 2.75 28.22
CA GLY A 578 6.82 2.54 29.61
C GLY A 578 5.99 1.26 29.79
N ARG A 579 6.30 0.49 30.84
CA ARG A 579 5.41 -0.56 31.39
C ARG A 579 4.99 -0.20 32.80
N ARG A 580 3.69 -0.06 33.04
CA ARG A 580 3.09 -0.07 34.38
C ARG A 580 2.66 -1.49 34.71
N HIS A 581 3.33 -2.08 35.71
CA HIS A 581 2.71 -3.16 36.48
C HIS A 581 1.73 -2.53 37.48
N ARG A 582 0.48 -2.99 37.51
CA ARG A 582 -0.43 -2.72 38.64
C ARG A 582 -0.18 -3.78 39.72
N PRO A 583 0.37 -3.44 40.90
CA PRO A 583 0.38 -4.37 42.01
C PRO A 583 -1.07 -4.66 42.44
N ARG A 584 -1.40 -5.94 42.63
CA ARG A 584 -2.72 -6.37 43.10
C ARG A 584 -2.87 -5.97 44.57
N ARG A 585 -3.88 -5.16 44.91
CA ARG A 585 -4.23 -4.93 46.33
C ARG A 585 -4.63 -6.28 46.95
N GLY A 586 -4.08 -6.60 48.11
CA GLY A 586 -3.85 -7.98 48.52
C GLY A 586 -5.09 -8.85 48.74
N LEU A 587 -5.00 -10.09 48.24
CA LEU A 587 -5.68 -11.28 48.75
C LEU A 587 -4.66 -12.44 48.67
N PRO A 588 -4.53 -13.30 49.69
CA PRO A 588 -3.51 -14.34 49.72
C PRO A 588 -3.83 -15.49 48.75
N GLY A 589 -2.84 -15.92 47.96
CA GLY A 589 -2.97 -17.05 47.03
C GLY A 589 -1.81 -17.12 46.02
N PRO A 590 -1.08 -18.24 45.89
CA PRO A 590 0.18 -18.29 45.15
C PRO A 590 0.02 -18.62 43.65
N VAL A 591 -0.26 -17.61 42.80
CA VAL A 591 -0.02 -17.72 41.34
C VAL A 591 0.52 -16.39 40.77
N PRO A 592 1.79 -16.32 40.31
CA PRO A 592 2.37 -15.10 39.75
C PRO A 592 2.00 -14.91 38.27
N ARG A 593 0.82 -14.37 37.96
CA ARG A 593 0.48 -13.89 36.60
C ARG A 593 0.83 -12.41 36.43
N ARG A 594 1.79 -12.12 35.54
CA ARG A 594 2.31 -10.78 35.26
C ARG A 594 1.42 -10.01 34.27
N HIS A 595 0.51 -9.18 34.76
CA HIS A 595 -0.15 -8.17 33.92
C HIS A 595 0.77 -6.95 33.74
N ALA A 596 0.89 -6.47 32.50
CA ALA A 596 1.53 -5.20 32.17
C ALA A 596 0.55 -4.36 31.35
N THR A 597 0.51 -3.06 31.61
CA THR A 597 -0.15 -2.06 30.74
C THR A 597 0.91 -1.06 30.29
N PRO A 598 0.79 -0.43 29.11
CA PRO A 598 1.68 0.64 28.72
C PRO A 598 1.67 1.81 29.71
N ALA A 599 2.71 2.62 29.63
CA ALA A 599 2.78 3.90 30.31
C ALA A 599 3.44 4.94 29.38
N PRO A 600 3.14 6.24 29.55
CA PRO A 600 3.80 7.29 28.79
C PRO A 600 5.31 7.14 28.83
N GLY A 601 5.94 7.10 27.65
CA GLY A 601 7.38 6.89 27.53
C GLY A 601 8.15 8.04 28.17
N ARG A 602 9.21 7.72 28.90
CA ARG A 602 10.10 8.74 29.47
C ARG A 602 11.06 9.18 28.37
N SER A 603 10.93 10.43 27.92
CA SER A 603 11.93 11.06 27.06
C SER A 603 12.97 11.76 27.92
N ARG A 604 14.25 11.62 27.55
CA ARG A 604 15.38 12.37 28.11
C ARG A 604 16.19 12.97 26.97
N ARG A 605 16.31 14.29 26.97
CA ARG A 605 17.28 15.02 26.14
C ARG A 605 18.47 15.42 26.99
N SER A 606 19.67 15.10 26.53
CA SER A 606 20.92 15.66 27.08
C SER A 606 21.74 16.34 25.99
N LEU A 607 22.40 17.43 26.38
CA LEU A 607 23.52 18.03 25.67
C LEU A 607 24.80 17.59 26.40
N PRO A 608 25.95 17.49 25.72
CA PRO A 608 27.24 17.38 26.42
C PRO A 608 27.44 18.60 27.33
N ALA A 609 28.22 18.43 28.39
CA ALA A 609 28.82 19.57 29.06
C ALA A 609 29.70 20.32 28.04
N ALA A 610 29.58 21.65 27.98
CA ALA A 610 30.49 22.44 27.16
C ALA A 610 31.92 22.26 27.69
N PRO A 611 32.94 22.10 26.82
CA PRO A 611 34.33 22.13 27.26
C PRO A 611 34.58 23.47 27.95
N GLY A 612 35.27 23.43 29.09
CA GLY A 612 35.56 24.63 29.88
C GLY A 612 36.29 25.67 29.04
N ARG A 613 35.83 26.93 29.08
CA ARG A 613 36.54 28.02 28.43
C ARG A 613 37.85 28.28 29.15
N GLU A 614 38.95 27.81 28.55
CA GLU A 614 40.28 28.31 28.86
C GLU A 614 40.38 29.78 28.39
N SER A 615 40.87 30.65 29.26
CA SER A 615 40.72 32.11 29.10
C SER A 615 41.82 32.72 28.23
N ALA A 616 41.44 33.21 27.04
CA ALA A 616 42.32 33.99 26.17
C ALA A 616 42.43 35.47 26.63
N PRO A 617 43.61 36.11 26.49
CA PRO A 617 43.85 37.49 26.92
C PRO A 617 43.25 38.55 25.97
N PRO A 618 43.09 39.81 26.42
CA PRO A 618 42.44 40.88 25.65
C PRO A 618 43.32 41.50 24.54
N GLN A 619 42.66 42.12 23.57
CA GLN A 619 43.23 42.96 22.50
C GLN A 619 42.49 44.32 22.46
N PRO A 620 43.11 45.40 21.94
CA PRO A 620 42.67 46.79 22.17
C PRO A 620 41.54 47.29 21.23
N PRO A 621 40.88 48.41 21.56
CA PRO A 621 39.76 48.99 20.81
C PRO A 621 40.18 50.06 19.78
N ILE A 622 39.29 50.39 18.81
CA ILE A 622 39.13 51.65 18.00
C ILE A 622 38.33 51.33 16.70
N PRO A 623 37.44 52.19 16.15
CA PRO A 623 36.54 53.21 16.73
C PRO A 623 35.05 52.89 16.35
N SER A 624 34.17 53.89 16.17
CA SER A 624 32.70 53.72 16.12
C SER A 624 31.91 54.53 15.08
N MET A 625 30.71 54.01 14.72
CA MET A 625 29.51 54.69 14.15
C MET A 625 29.51 55.13 12.66
N PRO A 626 28.32 55.38 12.02
CA PRO A 626 26.93 55.04 12.40
C PRO A 626 26.00 54.46 11.28
N TRP A 627 24.85 53.90 11.70
CA TRP A 627 23.46 54.36 11.37
C TRP A 627 22.42 53.33 10.84
N ALA A 628 21.16 53.57 11.26
CA ALA A 628 19.83 53.13 10.74
C ALA A 628 19.46 51.62 10.61
N GLY A 629 18.24 51.27 11.08
CA GLY A 629 17.55 49.99 10.78
C GLY A 629 16.73 49.43 11.95
N THR A 630 15.40 49.63 11.95
CA THR A 630 14.50 49.23 13.06
C THR A 630 13.83 47.86 12.88
N GLN A 631 13.62 47.14 13.99
CA GLN A 631 12.64 46.05 14.13
C GLN A 631 11.82 46.22 15.43
N PRO A 632 10.52 45.85 15.46
CA PRO A 632 9.67 45.97 16.64
C PRO A 632 9.72 44.74 17.56
N CYS A 633 9.58 44.97 18.88
CA CYS A 633 9.47 43.92 19.88
C CYS A 633 8.00 43.48 20.14
N PRO A 634 7.76 42.23 20.56
CA PRO A 634 6.44 41.78 21.06
C PRO A 634 6.19 42.23 22.51
N ILE A 635 4.91 42.39 22.86
CA ILE A 635 4.44 42.80 24.20
C ILE A 635 3.86 41.56 24.94
N PRO A 636 4.11 41.38 26.26
CA PRO A 636 3.62 40.23 27.03
C PRO A 636 2.17 40.40 27.55
N GLU A 637 1.44 39.28 27.67
CA GLU A 637 0.06 39.23 28.17
C GLU A 637 -0.05 39.27 29.71
N ARG A 638 -1.15 39.84 30.24
CA ARG A 638 -1.69 39.62 31.60
C ARG A 638 -3.23 39.71 31.62
N PRO A 639 -3.92 39.21 32.67
CA PRO A 639 -5.10 38.35 32.46
C PRO A 639 -6.50 39.00 32.55
N VAL A 640 -7.50 38.16 32.22
CA VAL A 640 -8.94 38.45 32.07
C VAL A 640 -9.67 38.85 33.35
N ALA A 641 -10.63 39.80 33.22
CA ALA A 641 -11.72 40.07 34.17
C ALA A 641 -13.10 40.10 33.45
N ARG A 642 -14.21 40.15 34.21
CA ARG A 642 -15.58 39.79 33.73
C ARG A 642 -16.55 40.99 33.51
N ARG A 643 -17.63 40.68 32.76
CA ARG A 643 -18.93 41.38 32.51
C ARG A 643 -18.98 42.13 31.17
N ALA A 644 -19.93 41.99 30.23
CA ALA A 644 -21.32 41.47 30.13
C ALA A 644 -22.42 42.56 30.05
N ALA A 645 -22.82 42.91 28.82
CA ALA A 645 -24.11 43.52 28.40
C ALA A 645 -24.21 43.59 26.86
N ALA A 646 -25.41 43.81 26.30
CA ALA A 646 -25.74 44.05 24.89
C ALA A 646 -27.14 44.74 24.82
N PRO A 647 -27.84 44.94 23.67
CA PRO A 647 -27.44 45.04 22.25
C PRO A 647 -28.06 46.25 21.49
N SER A 648 -27.62 46.54 20.25
CA SER A 648 -28.38 47.29 19.21
C SER A 648 -27.70 47.19 17.83
N GLN A 649 -28.25 47.73 16.73
CA GLN A 649 -29.40 47.24 15.94
C GLN A 649 -29.32 47.84 14.51
N HIS A 650 -29.77 47.13 13.46
CA HIS A 650 -29.95 47.59 12.06
C HIS A 650 -28.66 48.02 11.29
N SER A 651 -28.42 47.80 9.97
CA SER A 651 -29.20 47.67 8.71
C SER A 651 -29.63 49.01 8.08
N ARG A 652 -29.56 49.27 6.76
CA ARG A 652 -29.22 48.44 5.57
C ARG A 652 -29.01 49.34 4.30
N THR A 653 -28.32 48.83 3.26
CA THR A 653 -28.46 49.10 1.79
C THR A 653 -28.37 50.52 1.15
N THR A 654 -27.35 50.69 0.29
CA THR A 654 -27.41 50.92 -1.18
C THR A 654 -27.90 52.24 -1.83
N GLN A 655 -27.01 52.87 -2.62
CA GLN A 655 -27.22 53.59 -3.92
C GLN A 655 -25.83 53.81 -4.59
N GLY A 656 -25.63 53.97 -5.92
CA GLY A 656 -26.50 53.71 -7.08
C GLY A 656 -26.20 54.57 -8.35
N ARG A 657 -25.89 53.92 -9.50
CA ARG A 657 -25.73 54.49 -10.89
C ARG A 657 -24.41 55.28 -11.15
N ILE A 658 -23.68 55.23 -12.28
CA ILE A 658 -23.85 54.96 -13.76
C ILE A 658 -24.03 56.24 -14.61
N PHE A 659 -23.11 56.49 -15.57
CA PHE A 659 -23.39 56.86 -16.99
C PHE A 659 -22.12 56.76 -17.91
N TRP A 660 -22.28 56.99 -19.22
CA TRP A 660 -21.34 56.79 -20.38
C TRP A 660 -21.09 58.16 -21.12
N PRO A 661 -20.50 58.35 -22.35
CA PRO A 661 -20.12 57.41 -23.46
C PRO A 661 -18.82 57.72 -24.34
N CYS A 662 -18.48 56.81 -25.30
CA CYS A 662 -17.94 57.02 -26.69
C CYS A 662 -16.59 57.76 -27.03
N ARG A 663 -15.94 57.65 -28.24
CA ARG A 663 -15.73 56.59 -29.28
C ARG A 663 -14.79 57.07 -30.46
N GLN A 664 -14.18 56.15 -31.26
CA GLN A 664 -13.58 56.29 -32.65
C GLN A 664 -12.12 56.83 -32.78
N ARG A 665 -11.26 56.59 -33.81
CA ARG A 665 -10.91 55.56 -34.89
C ARG A 665 -9.72 56.14 -35.74
N PRO A 666 -9.10 55.52 -36.80
CA PRO A 666 -8.91 54.12 -37.27
C PRO A 666 -7.40 53.77 -37.63
N ALA A 667 -7.13 52.74 -38.47
CA ALA A 667 -5.79 52.26 -38.94
C ALA A 667 -5.53 52.47 -40.47
N PRO A 668 -4.39 52.02 -41.08
CA PRO A 668 -4.42 50.81 -41.96
C PRO A 668 -3.10 49.98 -42.13
N THR A 669 -3.12 49.00 -43.04
CA THR A 669 -2.10 47.98 -43.50
C THR A 669 -2.40 47.60 -45.00
N PRO A 670 -1.87 46.57 -45.74
CA PRO A 670 -0.98 45.40 -45.42
C PRO A 670 0.07 44.88 -46.48
N GLY A 671 0.92 43.92 -46.09
CA GLY A 671 1.48 42.82 -46.94
C GLY A 671 2.63 43.14 -47.93
N PRO A 672 3.06 42.19 -48.82
CA PRO A 672 2.80 40.72 -48.89
C PRO A 672 4.08 39.85 -49.16
N ALA A 673 3.94 38.56 -49.54
CA ALA A 673 5.03 37.61 -49.89
C ALA A 673 4.83 36.91 -51.26
N PRO A 674 5.89 36.34 -51.92
CA PRO A 674 6.05 34.87 -52.15
C PRO A 674 7.55 34.42 -52.18
N GLY A 675 7.99 33.17 -52.49
CA GLY A 675 7.34 31.85 -52.65
C GLY A 675 8.04 30.89 -53.68
N THR A 676 8.25 29.60 -53.34
CA THR A 676 8.82 28.47 -54.17
C THR A 676 10.32 28.58 -54.57
N GLY A 677 11.10 27.53 -54.94
CA GLY A 677 10.91 26.05 -54.94
C GLY A 677 12.12 25.25 -55.52
N HIS A 678 12.12 23.91 -55.37
CA HIS A 678 13.01 22.88 -55.99
C HIS A 678 14.46 22.57 -55.50
N ARG A 679 14.80 21.27 -55.62
CA ARG A 679 16.10 20.53 -55.56
C ARG A 679 16.49 20.10 -57.01
N PRO A 680 17.68 19.53 -57.36
CA PRO A 680 18.61 18.71 -56.54
C PRO A 680 20.13 18.95 -56.77
N GLY A 681 21.02 18.16 -56.12
CA GLY A 681 22.46 18.15 -56.42
C GLY A 681 23.33 17.37 -55.42
N THR A 682 23.91 16.27 -55.87
CA THR A 682 24.78 15.31 -55.15
C THR A 682 26.09 15.87 -54.56
N SER A 683 26.45 15.49 -53.33
CA SER A 683 27.79 14.92 -52.99
C SER A 683 27.93 14.48 -51.51
N SER A 684 28.69 13.40 -51.31
CA SER A 684 29.29 12.92 -50.04
C SER A 684 30.80 12.71 -50.35
N PRO A 685 31.76 12.61 -49.40
CA PRO A 685 31.80 11.62 -48.29
C PRO A 685 32.55 12.23 -47.04
N PRO A 686 33.32 11.51 -46.17
CA PRO A 686 33.38 10.07 -45.86
C PRO A 686 33.24 9.70 -44.36
N GLU A 687 33.07 8.40 -44.12
CA GLU A 687 33.20 7.71 -42.82
C GLU A 687 34.50 6.86 -42.82
N PRO A 688 35.21 6.72 -41.68
CA PRO A 688 35.71 5.37 -41.29
C PRO A 688 35.90 5.17 -39.76
N PRO A 689 36.24 3.95 -39.29
CA PRO A 689 35.73 2.63 -39.70
C PRO A 689 35.32 1.75 -38.50
N SER A 690 34.65 0.62 -38.76
CA SER A 690 34.35 -0.41 -37.76
C SER A 690 35.33 -1.59 -37.82
N THR A 691 35.60 -2.26 -36.68
CA THR A 691 36.29 -3.56 -36.63
C THR A 691 35.74 -4.47 -35.52
N MET A 692 35.57 -5.76 -35.83
CA MET A 692 35.28 -6.85 -34.88
C MET A 692 36.14 -8.07 -35.25
N PRO A 693 36.75 -8.78 -34.27
CA PRO A 693 37.24 -10.14 -34.43
C PRO A 693 36.15 -11.20 -34.12
N PRO A 694 36.31 -12.48 -34.54
CA PRO A 694 35.18 -13.37 -34.80
C PRO A 694 34.88 -14.44 -33.72
N ARG A 695 33.73 -15.12 -33.89
CA ARG A 695 33.39 -16.38 -33.21
C ARG A 695 34.19 -17.56 -33.78
N PRO A 696 34.63 -18.54 -32.96
CA PRO A 696 34.95 -19.88 -33.43
C PRO A 696 33.70 -20.79 -33.49
N ARG A 697 33.76 -21.83 -34.34
CA ARG A 697 32.90 -23.04 -34.32
C ARG A 697 33.82 -24.29 -34.30
N PRO A 698 33.30 -25.50 -34.04
CA PRO A 698 34.06 -26.53 -33.31
C PRO A 698 34.99 -27.39 -34.19
N PRO A 699 36.02 -28.01 -33.58
CA PRO A 699 36.74 -29.15 -34.16
C PRO A 699 35.98 -30.47 -33.92
N GLU A 700 36.26 -31.46 -34.77
CA GLU A 700 35.70 -32.82 -34.71
C GLU A 700 36.58 -33.77 -33.90
N HIS A 701 36.04 -34.95 -33.53
CA HIS A 701 36.82 -36.05 -32.97
C HIS A 701 37.65 -36.79 -34.04
N PRO A 702 38.74 -37.43 -33.64
CA PRO A 702 38.82 -38.88 -33.88
C PRO A 702 39.21 -39.71 -32.64
N ALA A 703 38.93 -41.02 -32.77
CA ALA A 703 38.88 -42.03 -31.72
C ALA A 703 40.22 -42.45 -31.10
N THR A 704 40.15 -43.07 -29.90
CA THR A 704 40.55 -44.48 -29.71
C THR A 704 39.92 -45.11 -28.44
N ARG A 705 40.19 -46.40 -28.19
CA ARG A 705 39.51 -47.33 -27.24
C ARG A 705 40.49 -47.77 -26.11
N PRO A 706 40.07 -48.44 -24.98
CA PRO A 706 39.09 -49.55 -24.94
C PRO A 706 38.12 -49.64 -23.72
N ARG A 707 37.35 -50.74 -23.72
CA ARG A 707 36.42 -51.31 -22.69
C ARG A 707 37.21 -52.21 -21.68
N PRO A 708 36.62 -52.89 -20.63
CA PRO A 708 35.21 -53.21 -20.35
C PRO A 708 34.72 -53.14 -18.86
N GLY A 709 33.43 -53.49 -18.65
CA GLY A 709 32.72 -53.67 -17.35
C GLY A 709 31.27 -53.16 -17.48
N ALA A 710 30.20 -53.97 -17.47
CA ALA A 710 29.64 -54.83 -16.42
C ALA A 710 29.13 -54.01 -15.19
N THR A 711 27.85 -54.06 -14.76
CA THR A 711 26.75 -54.99 -15.10
C THR A 711 25.35 -54.36 -14.95
N ARG A 712 24.35 -54.90 -15.67
CA ARG A 712 22.89 -54.82 -15.38
C ARG A 712 22.56 -55.81 -14.22
N HIS A 713 21.37 -55.90 -13.60
CA HIS A 713 20.03 -55.29 -13.75
C HIS A 713 19.25 -55.51 -12.43
N ALA A 714 18.29 -54.63 -12.10
CA ALA A 714 17.04 -55.02 -11.41
C ALA A 714 15.95 -53.96 -11.65
N ARG A 715 14.79 -54.36 -12.18
CA ARG A 715 13.56 -53.54 -12.26
C ARG A 715 12.35 -54.47 -12.07
N THR A 716 11.37 -54.00 -11.33
CA THR A 716 10.00 -54.56 -11.29
C THR A 716 8.98 -53.47 -11.69
N PRO A 717 7.85 -53.82 -12.34
CA PRO A 717 6.94 -52.86 -12.97
C PRO A 717 5.74 -52.44 -12.09
N PRO A 718 5.06 -51.33 -12.42
CA PRO A 718 3.77 -50.95 -11.82
C PRO A 718 2.57 -51.71 -12.44
N PRO A 719 1.40 -51.76 -11.75
CA PRO A 719 0.21 -52.47 -12.20
C PRO A 719 -0.64 -51.70 -13.26
N PRO A 720 -1.54 -52.38 -14.00
CA PRO A 720 -2.26 -51.81 -15.15
C PRO A 720 -3.65 -51.23 -14.84
N SER A 721 -4.13 -50.34 -15.74
CA SER A 721 -5.50 -49.82 -15.77
C SER A 721 -6.47 -50.72 -16.54
N PRO A 722 -7.76 -50.85 -16.15
CA PRO A 722 -8.78 -51.59 -16.89
C PRO A 722 -9.41 -50.78 -18.04
N ALA A 723 -9.91 -51.47 -19.07
CA ALA A 723 -10.55 -50.89 -20.26
C ALA A 723 -12.05 -51.25 -20.39
N ARG A 724 -12.74 -50.59 -21.32
CA ARG A 724 -14.19 -50.78 -21.63
C ARG A 724 -14.52 -52.14 -22.30
N PRO A 725 -15.72 -52.70 -22.06
CA PRO A 725 -16.40 -53.63 -22.96
C PRO A 725 -17.37 -52.94 -23.96
N SER A 726 -18.04 -53.72 -24.81
CA SER A 726 -18.68 -53.30 -26.07
C SER A 726 -20.23 -53.30 -26.10
N ARG A 727 -20.81 -52.81 -27.22
CA ARG A 727 -22.25 -52.81 -27.60
C ARG A 727 -22.77 -54.21 -27.97
N PRO A 728 -24.10 -54.48 -27.94
CA PRO A 728 -25.12 -54.05 -28.96
C PRO A 728 -25.84 -52.69 -28.65
N GLY A 729 -26.81 -52.17 -29.42
CA GLY A 729 -27.54 -52.67 -30.60
C GLY A 729 -28.27 -51.56 -31.40
N LYS A 730 -29.46 -51.87 -31.97
CA LYS A 730 -30.37 -50.99 -32.77
C LYS A 730 -31.84 -51.51 -32.69
N PRO A 731 -32.92 -50.84 -33.19
CA PRO A 731 -33.00 -49.89 -34.33
C PRO A 731 -33.82 -48.58 -34.15
N ASP A 732 -33.78 -47.72 -35.18
CA ASP A 732 -34.62 -46.51 -35.42
C ASP A 732 -35.69 -46.81 -36.49
N PRO A 733 -36.78 -46.01 -36.66
CA PRO A 733 -36.78 -44.85 -37.61
C PRO A 733 -37.84 -43.74 -37.27
N PRO A 734 -38.21 -42.75 -38.15
CA PRO A 734 -37.50 -42.03 -39.23
C PRO A 734 -37.54 -40.47 -39.08
N TRP A 735 -36.99 -39.73 -40.07
CA TRP A 735 -37.08 -38.25 -40.25
C TRP A 735 -38.10 -37.87 -41.36
N PRO A 736 -38.54 -36.59 -41.44
CA PRO A 736 -38.05 -35.64 -42.49
C PRO A 736 -37.79 -34.21 -41.93
N THR A 737 -36.74 -33.42 -42.23
CA THR A 737 -36.08 -32.88 -43.47
C THR A 737 -36.71 -31.61 -44.08
N THR A 738 -35.84 -30.68 -44.54
CA THR A 738 -36.04 -29.32 -45.15
C THR A 738 -36.07 -28.10 -44.18
N GLY A 739 -35.47 -26.94 -44.49
CA GLY A 739 -34.50 -26.62 -45.55
C GLY A 739 -34.01 -25.14 -45.64
N TRP A 740 -32.71 -24.95 -45.93
CA TRP A 740 -32.03 -23.84 -46.65
C TRP A 740 -32.13 -22.33 -46.26
N ALA A 741 -30.94 -21.74 -45.99
CA ALA A 741 -30.39 -20.42 -46.40
C ALA A 741 -31.10 -19.05 -46.11
N GLY A 742 -30.28 -17.98 -45.90
CA GLY A 742 -30.67 -16.56 -45.69
C GLY A 742 -30.63 -15.70 -46.98
N PRO A 743 -30.52 -14.34 -46.94
CA PRO A 743 -29.93 -13.46 -45.89
C PRO A 743 -30.75 -12.19 -45.49
N CYS A 744 -30.12 -11.21 -44.83
CA CYS A 744 -30.68 -9.97 -44.20
C CYS A 744 -31.22 -8.91 -45.21
N PRO A 745 -32.14 -7.98 -44.82
CA PRO A 745 -31.81 -6.71 -44.10
C PRO A 745 -32.89 -6.22 -43.07
N PRO A 746 -32.75 -5.04 -42.39
CA PRO A 746 -33.58 -4.66 -41.23
C PRO A 746 -34.65 -3.55 -41.47
N PRO A 747 -35.66 -3.40 -40.57
CA PRO A 747 -36.55 -2.23 -40.55
C PRO A 747 -36.64 -1.45 -39.20
N THR A 748 -37.11 -0.21 -39.36
CA THR A 748 -37.34 0.93 -38.45
C THR A 748 -38.24 0.77 -37.21
N ALA A 749 -38.16 1.74 -36.28
CA ALA A 749 -39.00 1.83 -35.07
C ALA A 749 -40.28 2.71 -35.23
N PRO A 750 -41.35 2.47 -34.45
CA PRO A 750 -42.56 3.31 -34.36
C PRO A 750 -42.72 3.94 -32.92
N PRO A 751 -43.84 4.60 -32.48
CA PRO A 751 -43.75 5.96 -31.93
C PRO A 751 -44.10 6.11 -30.42
N GLY A 752 -43.89 7.33 -29.87
CA GLY A 752 -44.14 7.66 -28.47
C GLY A 752 -45.54 8.25 -28.14
N PRO A 753 -46.08 8.06 -26.92
CA PRO A 753 -47.35 8.67 -26.46
C PRO A 753 -47.23 10.12 -25.92
N PRO A 754 -48.35 10.83 -25.66
CA PRO A 754 -48.38 12.29 -25.42
C PRO A 754 -48.29 12.74 -23.93
N PRO A 755 -48.01 14.04 -23.66
CA PRO A 755 -47.89 14.60 -22.31
C PRO A 755 -49.19 15.23 -21.75
N PRO A 756 -49.53 14.97 -20.47
CA PRO A 756 -50.53 15.72 -19.66
C PRO A 756 -49.87 16.55 -18.52
N PRO A 757 -50.60 17.42 -17.76
CA PRO A 757 -50.15 18.81 -17.63
C PRO A 757 -49.95 19.37 -16.20
N THR A 758 -49.41 20.60 -16.14
CA THR A 758 -49.33 21.49 -14.96
C THR A 758 -49.61 22.95 -15.39
N PRO A 759 -49.92 23.91 -14.48
CA PRO A 759 -50.03 23.81 -13.01
C PRO A 759 -51.38 24.32 -12.42
N ARG A 760 -51.63 24.05 -11.12
CA ARG A 760 -52.49 24.92 -10.25
C ARG A 760 -52.04 24.91 -8.77
N LEU A 761 -51.91 26.11 -8.23
CA LEU A 761 -51.94 26.55 -6.82
C LEU A 761 -52.67 27.92 -6.84
N PRO A 762 -53.29 28.44 -5.75
CA PRO A 762 -52.93 28.27 -4.33
C PRO A 762 -54.11 27.93 -3.37
N GLY A 763 -53.83 27.78 -2.07
CA GLY A 763 -54.88 27.68 -1.04
C GLY A 763 -54.40 27.43 0.40
N CYS A 764 -54.35 28.49 1.22
CA CYS A 764 -54.30 28.56 2.70
C CYS A 764 -54.97 29.90 3.09
N PRO A 765 -55.36 30.19 4.36
CA PRO A 765 -55.29 29.44 5.64
C PRO A 765 -56.75 29.22 6.16
N PRO A 766 -57.13 29.23 7.47
CA PRO A 766 -56.42 29.03 8.76
C PRO A 766 -56.91 27.72 9.47
N ARG A 767 -56.48 27.37 10.70
CA ARG A 767 -55.98 28.15 11.84
C ARG A 767 -55.02 27.33 12.71
#